data_AF-A0A6P1UAQ6-F1
#
_entry.id   AF-A0A6P1UAQ6-F1
#
_cell.length_a   1.000
_cell.length_b   1.000
_cell.length_c   1.000
_cell.angle_alpha   90.00
_cell.angle_beta   90.00
_cell.angle_gamma   90.00
#
_symmetry.space_group_name_H-M   'P 1'
#
loop_
_entity.id
_entity.type
_entity.pdbx_description
1 polymer ?
#
loop_
_entity_poly.entity_id
_entity_poly.type
_entity_poly.pdbx_seq_one_letter_code
_entity_poly.pdbx_strand_id
1 'polypeptide(L)'
;MTDRRDDDFRVRPGAPKNRGKGQGQSFVSKVLKQAGKASGGKSSMRHSAAGGSGARAGQRPGSRLGRGHTAARFAGAKLTPMSRRVTIKTLLVNQRNASPQSLAKHLRYIERDGAGRDGEPGRAYGPQTDEADLDAFKDRAADDRHHFRFIVSPEDGAELDDLRTYTRHLVSRMEADLGTRLDWVAVDHWNTDNPHTHLIVRGHDDTGKDLIIAGDYIAHGFRHRAAELATEWLGPRTELEIQQTLQREVEQERWTSLDRTLQREAGDDGQVQIERLNEPRLQRQRLLLIGRLQRLQRLGLADETQPGSWAVHADAEKTLRALGERGDIIRTMQRAMSGQPRELAVFEPGEVGRTIVGRVAAKGLADELHDCGYLVIDGVDGKAHYVALNARDELANYPTGAVVEVRGSAELRAADKNIAALASNGVYRTDHHLAIEQGRAKPGRDPQEVVAAHVRRLEALRRAGIVERVAHGLWKVPDDLAERGRQYDAQRLGGVAVELKSHLPIERQARVIGATWLDQQLVGGGKGLGELGFGGEVKNTLQQRADFLAEQGLAERRGQRVILARNLLGTLRNRELTQAAKDIAAETGLDHRSVADGQRVAGIYRRSVMLASGRYAMLDDGMGFSLVPWRPVIEQRLGQQLAATVRGGGASWEIGPQRGLSVG
;
A
#
# COMPACT_ATOMS: atom_id res chain seq x y z
N MET A 1 -0.04 -29.63 44.92
CA MET A 1 -0.66 -30.79 44.26
C MET A 1 -0.35 -30.67 42.78
N THR A 2 0.40 -31.63 42.25
CA THR A 2 0.99 -31.63 40.91
C THR A 2 -0.07 -31.78 39.81
N ASP A 3 -0.02 -30.87 38.84
CA ASP A 3 -0.89 -30.77 37.68
C ASP A 3 -0.56 -31.90 36.69
N ARG A 4 -1.41 -32.93 36.65
CA ARG A 4 -1.41 -33.98 35.62
C ARG A 4 -2.48 -33.62 34.58
N ARG A 5 -2.11 -32.82 33.57
CA ARG A 5 -2.93 -32.55 32.37
C ARG A 5 -2.12 -32.57 31.07
N ASP A 6 -0.97 -33.24 31.05
CA ASP A 6 -0.16 -33.38 29.83
C ASP A 6 -0.51 -34.62 28.96
N ASP A 7 -1.51 -35.42 29.36
CA ASP A 7 -1.92 -36.65 28.65
C ASP A 7 -3.25 -36.52 27.86
N ASP A 8 -3.57 -35.34 27.32
CA ASP A 8 -4.68 -35.20 26.37
C ASP A 8 -4.24 -35.75 24.99
N PHE A 9 -4.58 -37.01 24.70
CA PHE A 9 -4.43 -37.62 23.38
C PHE A 9 -5.27 -36.86 22.33
N ARG A 10 -4.66 -35.90 21.65
CA ARG A 10 -5.25 -35.17 20.52
C ARG A 10 -4.82 -35.81 19.21
N VAL A 11 -5.73 -36.53 18.55
CA VAL A 11 -5.52 -36.97 17.17
C VAL A 11 -5.43 -35.74 16.28
N ARG A 12 -4.21 -35.38 15.85
CA ARG A 12 -3.97 -34.41 14.79
C ARG A 12 -3.82 -35.19 13.48
N PRO A 13 -4.81 -35.17 12.59
CA PRO A 13 -4.61 -35.71 11.25
C PRO A 13 -3.47 -34.91 10.60
N GLY A 14 -2.58 -35.60 9.89
CA GLY A 14 -1.54 -34.94 9.09
C GLY A 14 -2.00 -34.77 7.65
N ALA A 15 -1.15 -34.16 6.82
CA ALA A 15 -1.35 -34.14 5.37
C ALA A 15 -1.76 -35.54 4.87
N PRO A 16 -2.84 -35.66 4.07
CA PRO A 16 -3.28 -36.95 3.56
C PRO A 16 -2.10 -37.65 2.89
N LYS A 17 -1.67 -38.80 3.42
CA LYS A 17 -0.60 -39.59 2.80
C LYS A 17 -1.01 -39.87 1.36
N ASN A 18 -0.14 -39.49 0.43
CA ASN A 18 -0.34 -39.67 -1.00
C ASN A 18 -0.66 -41.15 -1.26
N ARG A 19 -1.94 -41.49 -1.46
CA ARG A 19 -2.32 -42.83 -1.91
C ARG A 19 -1.67 -42.97 -3.29
N GLY A 20 -0.70 -43.88 -3.38
CA GLY A 20 0.36 -43.88 -4.38
C GLY A 20 -0.07 -43.68 -5.85
N LYS A 21 0.93 -43.31 -6.66
CA LYS A 21 0.87 -43.24 -8.13
C LYS A 21 0.05 -44.42 -8.69
N GLY A 22 -1.20 -44.19 -9.09
CA GLY A 22 -2.04 -45.25 -9.65
C GLY A 22 -3.54 -44.99 -9.73
N GLN A 23 -4.13 -44.17 -8.86
CA GLN A 23 -5.53 -43.78 -9.03
C GLN A 23 -5.63 -42.40 -9.67
N GLY A 24 -5.83 -42.41 -10.99
CA GLY A 24 -6.11 -41.20 -11.76
C GLY A 24 -7.28 -40.41 -11.20
N GLN A 25 -7.31 -39.11 -11.54
CA GLN A 25 -8.38 -38.15 -11.20
C GLN A 25 -9.74 -38.83 -10.99
N SER A 26 -10.39 -38.58 -9.83
CA SER A 26 -11.70 -39.15 -9.51
C SER A 26 -12.64 -38.99 -10.71
N PHE A 27 -13.50 -39.97 -10.98
CA PHE A 27 -14.44 -39.92 -12.12
C PHE A 27 -15.19 -38.58 -12.18
N VAL A 28 -15.57 -38.03 -11.02
CA VAL A 28 -16.17 -36.70 -10.87
C VAL A 28 -15.27 -35.58 -11.41
N SER A 29 -13.98 -35.58 -11.09
CA SER A 29 -13.01 -34.63 -11.61
C SER A 29 -12.82 -34.75 -13.13
N LYS A 30 -12.86 -35.97 -13.69
CA LYS A 30 -12.82 -36.19 -15.16
C LYS A 30 -14.10 -35.68 -15.83
N VAL A 31 -15.26 -35.90 -15.23
CA VAL A 31 -16.56 -35.40 -15.72
C VAL A 31 -16.62 -33.88 -15.66
N LEU A 32 -16.18 -33.26 -14.56
CA LEU A 32 -16.08 -31.80 -14.43
C LEU A 32 -15.10 -31.20 -15.45
N LYS A 33 -13.96 -31.86 -15.70
CA LYS A 33 -12.97 -31.46 -16.71
C LYS A 33 -13.56 -31.52 -18.13
N GLN A 34 -14.35 -32.54 -18.47
CA GLN A 34 -15.01 -32.63 -19.79
C GLN A 34 -16.17 -31.64 -19.93
N ALA A 35 -16.99 -31.46 -18.89
CA ALA A 35 -18.08 -30.49 -18.88
C ALA A 35 -17.57 -29.04 -18.96
N GLY A 36 -16.45 -28.72 -18.30
CA GLY A 36 -15.81 -27.40 -18.35
C GLY A 36 -15.14 -27.09 -19.69
N LYS A 37 -14.62 -28.11 -20.39
CA LYS A 37 -14.09 -27.97 -21.77
C LYS A 37 -15.20 -27.72 -22.79
N ALA A 38 -16.37 -28.34 -22.60
CA ALA A 38 -17.53 -28.14 -23.46
C ALA A 38 -18.20 -26.76 -23.30
N SER A 39 -18.11 -26.12 -22.13
CA SER A 39 -18.66 -24.77 -21.92
C SER A 39 -17.71 -23.63 -22.32
N GLY A 40 -16.48 -23.93 -22.74
CA GLY A 40 -15.50 -22.95 -23.24
C GLY A 40 -15.68 -22.56 -24.71
N GLY A 41 -16.66 -23.13 -25.41
CA GLY A 41 -16.96 -22.85 -26.81
C GLY A 41 -18.23 -22.01 -27.00
N LYS A 42 -18.07 -20.83 -27.60
CA LYS A 42 -19.08 -19.95 -28.24
C LYS A 42 -20.55 -20.27 -27.94
N SER A 43 -21.24 -19.35 -27.24
CA SER A 43 -22.70 -19.26 -27.34
C SER A 43 -23.09 -17.81 -27.61
N SER A 44 -23.74 -17.64 -28.76
CA SER A 44 -24.18 -16.39 -29.36
C SER A 44 -25.04 -15.57 -28.42
N MET A 45 -24.86 -14.25 -28.46
CA MET A 45 -25.85 -13.28 -27.98
C MET A 45 -27.23 -13.65 -28.53
N ARG A 46 -28.18 -13.95 -27.64
CA ARG A 46 -29.61 -13.83 -27.96
C ARG A 46 -30.20 -12.82 -27.00
N HIS A 47 -30.44 -11.61 -27.52
CA HIS A 47 -31.46 -10.74 -26.99
C HIS A 47 -32.81 -11.43 -27.19
N SER A 48 -33.54 -11.65 -26.11
CA SER A 48 -34.99 -11.86 -26.18
C SER A 48 -35.62 -11.16 -24.99
N ALA A 49 -36.27 -10.04 -25.29
CA ALA A 49 -37.25 -9.39 -24.44
C ALA A 49 -38.50 -10.26 -24.32
N ALA A 50 -39.04 -10.42 -23.10
CA ALA A 50 -40.47 -10.38 -22.77
C ALA A 50 -40.71 -10.82 -21.30
N GLY A 51 -41.73 -10.22 -20.69
CA GLY A 51 -42.08 -10.20 -19.27
C GLY A 51 -42.31 -11.53 -18.55
N GLY A 52 -42.17 -11.47 -17.22
CA GLY A 52 -42.58 -12.52 -16.28
C GLY A 52 -42.14 -12.19 -14.84
N SER A 53 -43.09 -11.76 -14.02
CA SER A 53 -42.93 -11.46 -12.59
C SER A 53 -42.50 -12.68 -11.78
N GLY A 54 -41.42 -12.56 -10.99
CA GLY A 54 -41.01 -13.56 -10.02
C GLY A 54 -39.66 -13.24 -9.37
N ALA A 55 -39.68 -12.75 -8.13
CA ALA A 55 -38.50 -12.43 -7.34
C ALA A 55 -37.69 -13.69 -6.99
N ARG A 56 -36.51 -13.85 -7.59
CA ARG A 56 -35.37 -14.60 -7.03
C ARG A 56 -34.06 -13.93 -7.43
N ALA A 57 -33.16 -13.80 -6.45
CA ALA A 57 -31.80 -13.24 -6.48
C ALA A 57 -31.21 -13.01 -7.89
N GLY A 58 -31.00 -11.73 -8.22
CA GLY A 58 -30.47 -11.29 -9.51
C GLY A 58 -29.17 -12.00 -9.89
N GLN A 59 -29.23 -12.84 -10.91
CA GLN A 59 -28.05 -13.40 -11.56
C GLN A 59 -27.28 -12.25 -12.21
N ARG A 60 -26.09 -11.95 -11.70
CA ARG A 60 -25.18 -10.98 -12.31
C ARG A 60 -24.84 -11.44 -13.73
N PRO A 61 -25.11 -10.64 -14.78
CA PRO A 61 -24.70 -10.97 -16.14
C PRO A 61 -23.19 -11.21 -16.18
N GLY A 62 -22.75 -12.40 -16.60
CA GLY A 62 -21.33 -12.75 -16.69
C GLY A 62 -20.75 -13.60 -15.54
N SER A 63 -21.50 -13.93 -14.48
CA SER A 63 -20.98 -14.79 -13.39
C SER A 63 -20.54 -16.19 -13.85
N ARG A 64 -21.15 -16.64 -14.96
CA ARG A 64 -20.95 -17.95 -15.59
C ARG A 64 -19.89 -17.97 -16.70
N LEU A 65 -19.32 -16.82 -17.02
CA LEU A 65 -18.36 -16.66 -18.10
C LEU A 65 -16.96 -16.97 -17.57
N GLY A 66 -16.36 -18.06 -18.06
CA GLY A 66 -15.00 -18.46 -17.70
C GLY A 66 -14.88 -19.91 -17.21
N ARG A 67 -13.64 -20.34 -17.02
CA ARG A 67 -13.28 -21.66 -16.49
C ARG A 67 -13.69 -21.78 -15.02
N GLY A 68 -14.02 -22.99 -14.56
CA GLY A 68 -14.38 -23.26 -13.17
C GLY A 68 -15.85 -23.02 -12.79
N HIS A 69 -16.69 -22.50 -13.70
CA HIS A 69 -18.12 -22.24 -13.41
C HIS A 69 -18.86 -23.48 -12.90
N THR A 70 -18.68 -24.63 -13.55
CA THR A 70 -19.31 -25.89 -13.13
C THR A 70 -18.78 -26.34 -11.77
N ALA A 71 -17.47 -26.27 -11.56
CA ALA A 71 -16.86 -26.63 -10.28
C ALA A 71 -17.36 -25.74 -9.13
N ALA A 72 -17.55 -24.43 -9.36
CA ALA A 72 -18.06 -23.49 -8.37
C ALA A 72 -19.43 -23.90 -7.80
N ARG A 73 -20.27 -24.58 -8.59
CA ARG A 73 -21.58 -25.09 -8.16
C ARG A 73 -21.50 -26.28 -7.20
N PHE A 74 -20.43 -27.08 -7.30
CA PHE A 74 -20.24 -28.28 -6.48
C PHE A 74 -19.22 -28.06 -5.35
N ALA A 75 -18.36 -27.05 -5.47
CA ALA A 75 -17.42 -26.67 -4.43
C ALA A 75 -18.17 -26.22 -3.18
N GLY A 76 -17.84 -26.83 -2.05
CA GLY A 76 -18.48 -26.55 -0.76
C GLY A 76 -19.63 -27.50 -0.43
N ALA A 77 -20.02 -28.42 -1.31
CA ALA A 77 -21.09 -29.38 -1.03
C ALA A 77 -20.77 -30.32 0.16
N LYS A 78 -19.48 -30.49 0.49
CA LYS A 78 -19.02 -31.27 1.66
C LYS A 78 -18.83 -30.43 2.92
N LEU A 79 -18.96 -29.11 2.83
CA LEU A 79 -18.74 -28.23 3.98
C LEU A 79 -19.92 -28.32 4.93
N THR A 80 -19.60 -28.43 6.21
CA THR A 80 -20.56 -28.42 7.32
C THR A 80 -20.24 -27.23 8.23
N PRO A 81 -21.11 -26.89 9.20
CA PRO A 81 -20.78 -25.88 10.21
C PRO A 81 -19.46 -26.18 10.97
N MET A 82 -19.09 -27.47 11.05
CA MET A 82 -17.88 -27.95 11.69
C MET A 82 -16.65 -27.89 10.77
N SER A 83 -16.79 -27.55 9.48
CA SER A 83 -15.62 -27.44 8.59
C SER A 83 -14.67 -26.32 9.03
N ARG A 84 -13.38 -26.53 8.74
CA ARG A 84 -12.33 -25.51 8.89
C ARG A 84 -12.62 -24.34 7.94
N ARG A 85 -12.25 -23.14 8.36
CA ARG A 85 -12.53 -21.91 7.61
C ARG A 85 -11.26 -21.35 6.98
N VAL A 86 -11.42 -20.80 5.78
CA VAL A 86 -10.34 -20.14 5.05
C VAL A 86 -10.89 -18.85 4.46
N THR A 87 -10.14 -17.77 4.63
CA THR A 87 -10.38 -16.51 3.93
C THR A 87 -9.51 -16.46 2.69
N ILE A 88 -10.08 -16.07 1.55
CA ILE A 88 -9.30 -15.78 0.34
C ILE A 88 -9.64 -14.37 -0.11
N LYS A 89 -8.65 -13.48 -0.13
CA LYS A 89 -8.75 -12.19 -0.81
C LYS A 89 -8.22 -12.34 -2.23
N THR A 90 -8.89 -11.73 -3.20
CA THR A 90 -8.52 -11.83 -4.62
C THR A 90 -8.46 -10.44 -5.25
N LEU A 91 -7.42 -10.17 -6.03
CA LEU A 91 -7.33 -9.02 -6.92
C LEU A 91 -6.94 -9.47 -8.33
N LEU A 92 -7.68 -9.02 -9.34
CA LEU A 92 -7.27 -9.10 -10.74
C LEU A 92 -6.59 -7.78 -11.10
N VAL A 93 -5.31 -7.83 -11.43
CA VAL A 93 -4.54 -6.65 -11.83
C VAL A 93 -4.49 -6.60 -13.35
N ASN A 94 -5.12 -5.59 -13.95
CA ASN A 94 -5.02 -5.34 -15.38
C ASN A 94 -3.74 -4.55 -15.68
N GLN A 95 -2.83 -5.13 -16.45
CA GLN A 95 -1.51 -4.54 -16.69
C GLN A 95 -1.59 -3.18 -17.39
N ARG A 96 -2.62 -2.94 -18.23
CA ARG A 96 -2.81 -1.65 -18.92
C ARG A 96 -3.12 -0.49 -17.96
N ASN A 97 -3.70 -0.80 -16.81
CA ASN A 97 -4.11 0.19 -15.81
C ASN A 97 -3.12 0.26 -14.64
N ALA A 98 -2.20 -0.70 -14.54
CA ALA A 98 -1.21 -0.77 -13.48
C ALA A 98 0.08 -0.01 -13.87
N SER A 99 0.87 0.36 -12.86
CA SER A 99 2.25 0.79 -13.11
C SER A 99 3.04 -0.37 -13.73
N PRO A 100 3.94 -0.14 -14.72
CA PRO A 100 4.81 -1.17 -15.27
C PRO A 100 5.63 -1.92 -14.20
N GLN A 101 5.89 -1.27 -13.06
CA GLN A 101 6.63 -1.86 -11.95
C GLN A 101 5.74 -2.55 -10.91
N SER A 102 4.42 -2.59 -11.09
CA SER A 102 3.47 -3.09 -10.09
C SER A 102 3.72 -4.55 -9.69
N LEU A 103 3.95 -5.44 -10.68
CA LEU A 103 4.27 -6.84 -10.39
C LEU A 103 5.63 -6.95 -9.67
N ALA A 104 6.67 -6.30 -10.18
CA ALA A 104 8.00 -6.32 -9.58
C ALA A 104 8.04 -5.71 -8.16
N LYS A 105 7.22 -4.70 -7.86
CA LYS A 105 7.07 -4.12 -6.51
C LYS A 105 6.44 -5.13 -5.56
N HIS A 106 5.35 -5.77 -6.00
CA HIS A 106 4.64 -6.76 -5.20
C HIS A 106 5.50 -7.99 -4.89
N LEU A 107 6.18 -8.53 -5.90
CA LEU A 107 7.09 -9.67 -5.76
C LEU A 107 8.22 -9.40 -4.76
N ARG A 108 8.87 -8.24 -4.84
CA ARG A 108 9.89 -7.83 -3.84
C ARG A 108 9.31 -7.63 -2.44
N TYR A 109 8.07 -7.18 -2.33
CA TYR A 109 7.44 -6.98 -1.02
C TYR A 109 7.12 -8.30 -0.32
N ILE A 110 6.57 -9.27 -1.05
CA ILE A 110 6.17 -10.54 -0.44
C ILE A 110 7.38 -11.37 0.01
N GLU A 111 8.57 -11.18 -0.56
CA GLU A 111 9.83 -11.83 -0.11
C GLU A 111 10.54 -11.11 1.04
N ARG A 112 9.97 -10.04 1.59
CA ARG A 112 10.67 -9.19 2.58
C ARG A 112 11.20 -9.96 3.79
N ASP A 113 12.27 -9.42 4.38
CA ASP A 113 12.82 -9.83 5.67
C ASP A 113 11.74 -9.88 6.75
N GLY A 114 11.77 -10.93 7.58
CA GLY A 114 10.82 -11.10 8.67
C GLY A 114 9.47 -11.65 8.25
N ALA A 115 9.30 -12.23 7.06
CA ALA A 115 8.08 -12.90 6.63
C ALA A 115 8.08 -14.41 6.92
N GLY A 116 9.25 -15.02 7.04
CA GLY A 116 9.45 -16.44 7.37
C GLY A 116 9.10 -16.81 8.81
N ARG A 117 9.17 -18.10 9.13
CA ARG A 117 8.67 -18.68 10.39
C ARG A 117 9.50 -18.25 11.60
N ASP A 118 10.80 -18.05 11.41
CA ASP A 118 11.75 -17.64 12.44
C ASP A 118 12.27 -16.20 12.22
N GLY A 119 11.54 -15.41 11.42
CA GLY A 119 11.91 -14.04 11.06
C GLY A 119 12.89 -13.95 9.88
N GLU A 120 13.16 -15.05 9.18
CA GLU A 120 13.89 -15.04 7.91
C GLU A 120 13.08 -14.37 6.77
N PRO A 121 13.71 -14.05 5.63
CA PRO A 121 12.98 -13.58 4.45
C PRO A 121 12.03 -14.66 3.91
N GLY A 122 10.88 -14.24 3.40
CA GLY A 122 9.95 -15.16 2.75
C GLY A 122 10.58 -15.74 1.48
N ARG A 123 10.62 -17.07 1.35
CA ARG A 123 11.16 -17.73 0.14
C ARG A 123 10.04 -18.03 -0.85
N ALA A 124 10.12 -17.47 -2.05
CA ALA A 124 9.19 -17.82 -3.10
C ALA A 124 9.32 -19.29 -3.51
N TYR A 125 8.20 -19.94 -3.73
CA TYR A 125 8.13 -21.30 -4.24
C TYR A 125 7.11 -21.38 -5.38
N GLY A 126 7.23 -22.42 -6.18
CA GLY A 126 6.34 -22.69 -7.30
C GLY A 126 5.72 -24.08 -7.24
N PRO A 127 5.14 -24.53 -8.36
CA PRO A 127 4.50 -25.84 -8.46
C PRO A 127 5.42 -27.02 -8.12
N GLN A 128 6.71 -26.91 -8.49
CA GLN A 128 7.71 -27.98 -8.35
C GLN A 128 9.08 -27.49 -7.83
N THR A 129 9.21 -26.19 -7.54
CA THR A 129 10.43 -25.60 -6.98
C THR A 129 10.15 -25.03 -5.60
N ASP A 130 11.08 -25.22 -4.67
CA ASP A 130 11.07 -24.63 -3.32
C ASP A 130 11.73 -23.25 -3.27
N GLU A 131 12.47 -22.88 -4.32
CA GLU A 131 13.08 -21.56 -4.51
C GLU A 131 12.78 -21.12 -5.96
N ALA A 132 11.73 -20.32 -6.12
CA ALA A 132 11.29 -19.82 -7.41
C ALA A 132 12.03 -18.54 -7.78
N ASP A 133 12.52 -18.46 -9.01
CA ASP A 133 13.08 -17.23 -9.56
C ASP A 133 11.96 -16.25 -9.93
N LEU A 134 11.82 -15.20 -9.11
CA LEU A 134 10.80 -14.16 -9.30
C LEU A 134 11.08 -13.24 -10.49
N ASP A 135 12.35 -13.04 -10.86
CA ASP A 135 12.70 -12.26 -12.04
C ASP A 135 12.33 -13.04 -13.31
N ALA A 136 12.64 -14.33 -13.36
CA ALA A 136 12.19 -15.20 -14.45
C ALA A 136 10.66 -15.29 -14.52
N PHE A 137 9.95 -15.30 -13.39
CA PHE A 137 8.48 -15.27 -13.37
C PHE A 137 7.94 -13.94 -13.92
N LYS A 138 8.52 -12.82 -13.50
CA LYS A 138 8.16 -11.47 -13.97
C LYS A 138 8.36 -11.35 -15.49
N ASP A 139 9.48 -11.84 -16.01
CA ASP A 139 9.78 -11.79 -17.44
C ASP A 139 8.76 -12.61 -18.25
N ARG A 140 8.41 -13.80 -17.76
CA ARG A 140 7.33 -14.60 -18.37
C ARG A 140 5.99 -13.87 -18.36
N ALA A 141 5.69 -13.12 -17.30
CA ALA A 141 4.41 -12.43 -17.12
C ALA A 141 4.32 -11.06 -17.82
N ALA A 142 5.39 -10.59 -18.48
CA ALA A 142 5.48 -9.24 -19.02
C ALA A 142 4.43 -8.93 -20.12
N ASP A 143 4.04 -9.95 -20.88
CA ASP A 143 3.06 -9.82 -21.97
C ASP A 143 1.62 -10.19 -21.54
N ASP A 144 1.41 -10.58 -20.29
CA ASP A 144 0.09 -10.97 -19.80
C ASP A 144 -0.85 -9.76 -19.80
N ARG A 145 -2.08 -9.94 -20.26
CA ARG A 145 -3.10 -8.87 -20.15
C ARG A 145 -3.40 -8.50 -18.69
N HIS A 146 -3.37 -9.49 -17.81
CA HIS A 146 -3.66 -9.37 -16.38
C HIS A 146 -2.93 -10.45 -15.60
N HIS A 147 -2.86 -10.32 -14.28
CA HIS A 147 -2.50 -11.43 -13.38
C HIS A 147 -3.43 -11.42 -12.17
N PHE A 148 -3.47 -12.54 -11.45
CA PHE A 148 -4.27 -12.68 -10.24
C PHE A 148 -3.35 -12.67 -9.02
N ARG A 149 -3.74 -11.90 -8.00
CA ARG A 149 -3.13 -11.94 -6.66
C ARG A 149 -4.15 -12.52 -5.70
N PHE A 150 -3.74 -13.54 -4.97
CA PHE A 150 -4.53 -14.16 -3.93
C PHE A 150 -3.79 -14.04 -2.60
N ILE A 151 -4.54 -13.82 -1.53
CA ILE A 151 -4.06 -13.99 -0.15
C ILE A 151 -4.92 -15.10 0.46
N VAL A 152 -4.32 -16.23 0.77
CA VAL A 152 -4.98 -17.41 1.32
C VAL A 152 -4.67 -17.49 2.81
N SER A 153 -5.68 -17.30 3.66
CA SER A 153 -5.54 -17.25 5.13
C SER A 153 -6.47 -18.27 5.79
N PRO A 154 -5.98 -19.50 6.06
CA PRO A 154 -6.68 -20.45 6.91
C PRO A 154 -6.82 -19.92 8.34
N GLU A 155 -7.98 -20.09 8.98
CA GLU A 155 -8.21 -19.64 10.37
C GLU A 155 -7.24 -20.33 11.34
N ASP A 156 -6.95 -21.60 11.09
CA ASP A 156 -6.03 -22.43 11.86
C ASP A 156 -4.67 -22.58 11.15
N GLY A 157 -4.20 -21.52 10.47
CA GLY A 157 -3.00 -21.55 9.63
C GLY A 157 -1.74 -22.00 10.36
N ALA A 158 -1.61 -21.67 11.66
CA ALA A 158 -0.51 -22.13 12.50
C ALA A 158 -0.51 -23.65 12.74
N GLU A 159 -1.67 -24.31 12.69
CA GLU A 159 -1.81 -25.76 12.89
C GLU A 159 -1.53 -26.55 11.61
N LEU A 160 -1.55 -25.92 10.43
CA LEU A 160 -1.23 -26.59 9.17
C LEU A 160 0.24 -27.00 9.08
N ASP A 161 1.13 -26.32 9.81
CA ASP A 161 2.60 -26.50 9.92
C ASP A 161 3.40 -26.40 8.59
N ASP A 162 2.81 -26.75 7.45
CA ASP A 162 3.35 -26.76 6.09
C ASP A 162 2.36 -26.09 5.11
N LEU A 163 2.32 -24.75 5.18
CA LEU A 163 1.53 -23.91 4.27
C LEU A 163 1.94 -24.11 2.81
N ARG A 164 3.20 -24.41 2.56
CA ARG A 164 3.75 -24.64 1.21
C ARG A 164 3.07 -25.81 0.53
N THR A 165 3.05 -26.98 1.18
CA THR A 165 2.41 -28.17 0.64
C THR A 165 0.89 -27.99 0.57
N TYR A 166 0.28 -27.35 1.57
CA TYR A 166 -1.14 -26.99 1.55
C TYR A 166 -1.49 -26.16 0.30
N THR A 167 -0.70 -25.12 0.01
CA THR A 167 -0.89 -24.26 -1.17
C THR A 167 -0.72 -25.03 -2.47
N ARG A 168 0.31 -25.88 -2.60
CA ARG A 168 0.48 -26.74 -3.79
C ARG A 168 -0.73 -27.65 -4.04
N HIS A 169 -1.26 -28.26 -2.98
CA HIS A 169 -2.47 -29.09 -3.07
C HIS A 169 -3.71 -28.27 -3.43
N LEU A 170 -3.84 -27.05 -2.87
CA LEU A 170 -4.92 -26.14 -3.19
C LEU A 170 -4.88 -25.70 -4.67
N VAL A 171 -3.72 -25.30 -5.17
CA VAL A 171 -3.57 -24.91 -6.59
C VAL A 171 -3.79 -26.11 -7.51
N SER A 172 -3.39 -27.32 -7.11
CA SER A 172 -3.70 -28.54 -7.87
C SER A 172 -5.21 -28.79 -8.00
N ARG A 173 -6.00 -28.48 -6.96
CA ARG A 173 -7.48 -28.52 -7.04
C ARG A 173 -8.02 -27.43 -7.95
N MET A 174 -7.43 -26.23 -7.88
CA MET A 174 -7.78 -25.12 -8.76
C MET A 174 -7.54 -25.47 -10.24
N GLU A 175 -6.37 -26.00 -10.60
CA GLU A 175 -6.06 -26.48 -11.95
C GLU A 175 -7.07 -27.52 -12.45
N ALA A 176 -7.45 -28.46 -11.57
CA ALA A 176 -8.45 -29.47 -11.89
C ALA A 176 -9.84 -28.87 -12.16
N ASP A 177 -10.27 -27.92 -11.33
CA ASP A 177 -11.55 -27.21 -11.47
C ASP A 177 -11.59 -26.30 -12.72
N LEU A 178 -10.47 -25.64 -13.03
CA LEU A 178 -10.34 -24.76 -14.20
C LEU A 178 -10.06 -25.51 -15.51
N GLY A 179 -9.61 -26.76 -15.42
CA GLY A 179 -9.27 -27.60 -16.57
C GLY A 179 -8.06 -27.10 -17.37
N THR A 180 -7.11 -26.42 -16.72
CA THR A 180 -5.84 -25.91 -17.28
C THR A 180 -4.76 -26.00 -16.23
N ARG A 181 -3.49 -26.15 -16.65
CA ARG A 181 -2.34 -25.87 -15.79
C ARG A 181 -2.22 -24.36 -15.53
N LEU A 182 -1.62 -24.02 -14.39
CA LEU A 182 -1.39 -22.64 -13.96
C LEU A 182 0.13 -22.41 -13.76
N ASP A 183 0.64 -21.27 -14.24
CA ASP A 183 1.97 -20.75 -13.91
C ASP A 183 1.81 -19.77 -12.74
N TRP A 184 2.48 -20.05 -11.62
CA TRP A 184 2.29 -19.31 -10.37
C TRP A 184 3.54 -19.36 -9.48
N VAL A 185 3.65 -18.35 -8.63
CA VAL A 185 4.61 -18.27 -7.52
C VAL A 185 3.86 -17.93 -6.24
N ALA A 186 4.36 -18.40 -5.10
CA ALA A 186 3.78 -18.11 -3.80
C ALA A 186 4.83 -17.87 -2.72
N VAL A 187 4.47 -17.10 -1.70
CA VAL A 187 5.29 -16.86 -0.50
C VAL A 187 4.40 -16.97 0.73
N ASP A 188 4.85 -17.72 1.73
CA ASP A 188 4.15 -17.87 3.01
C ASP A 188 4.64 -16.82 4.02
N HIS A 189 3.72 -16.14 4.70
CA HIS A 189 3.98 -15.15 5.73
C HIS A 189 3.53 -15.70 7.09
N TRP A 190 4.45 -15.71 8.06
CA TRP A 190 4.26 -16.20 9.43
C TRP A 190 4.36 -15.11 10.50
N ASN A 191 4.64 -13.88 10.08
CA ASN A 191 4.87 -12.72 10.95
C ASN A 191 3.60 -11.96 11.39
N THR A 192 2.45 -12.46 10.94
CA THR A 192 1.13 -12.00 11.36
C THR A 192 0.51 -12.99 12.33
N ASP A 193 -0.46 -12.53 13.13
CA ASP A 193 -1.17 -13.37 14.10
C ASP A 193 -1.84 -14.61 13.46
N ASN A 194 -2.10 -14.58 12.14
CA ASN A 194 -2.57 -15.72 11.35
C ASN A 194 -1.66 -15.96 10.13
N PRO A 195 -0.91 -17.08 10.09
CA PRO A 195 -0.09 -17.43 8.93
C PRO A 195 -0.93 -17.50 7.63
N HIS A 196 -0.39 -16.94 6.54
CA HIS A 196 -1.10 -16.86 5.26
C HIS A 196 -0.15 -16.93 4.07
N THR A 197 -0.69 -17.24 2.89
CA THR A 197 0.09 -17.37 1.66
C THR A 197 -0.31 -16.29 0.65
N HIS A 198 0.67 -15.54 0.15
CA HIS A 198 0.54 -14.76 -1.07
C HIS A 198 0.71 -15.69 -2.27
N LEU A 199 -0.27 -15.77 -3.15
CA LEU A 199 -0.25 -16.59 -4.36
C LEU A 199 -0.49 -15.71 -5.59
N ILE A 200 0.47 -15.68 -6.52
CA ILE A 200 0.40 -14.89 -7.74
C ILE A 200 0.27 -15.86 -8.91
N VAL A 201 -0.82 -15.76 -9.66
CA VAL A 201 -1.12 -16.62 -10.81
C VAL A 201 -1.12 -15.78 -12.08
N ARG A 202 -0.41 -16.25 -13.11
CA ARG A 202 -0.34 -15.58 -14.41
C ARG A 202 -1.70 -15.48 -15.11
N GLY A 203 -1.78 -14.54 -16.04
CA GLY A 203 -2.95 -14.29 -16.86
C GLY A 203 -3.15 -15.23 -18.02
N HIS A 204 -2.31 -16.25 -18.19
CA HIS A 204 -2.39 -17.21 -19.29
C HIS A 204 -2.74 -18.61 -18.82
N ASP A 205 -3.48 -19.32 -19.67
CA ASP A 205 -3.73 -20.74 -19.55
C ASP A 205 -2.61 -21.57 -20.19
N ASP A 206 -2.70 -22.90 -20.09
CA ASP A 206 -1.71 -23.85 -20.61
C ASP A 206 -1.62 -23.90 -22.14
N THR A 207 -2.50 -23.18 -22.85
CA THR A 207 -2.46 -22.99 -24.30
C THR A 207 -1.86 -21.64 -24.70
N GLY A 208 -1.45 -20.81 -23.72
CA GLY A 208 -0.95 -19.46 -23.94
C GLY A 208 -2.04 -18.43 -24.23
N LYS A 209 -3.32 -18.72 -23.94
CA LYS A 209 -4.44 -17.76 -24.09
C LYS A 209 -4.79 -17.10 -22.76
N ASP A 210 -5.47 -15.95 -22.79
CA ASP A 210 -5.98 -15.27 -21.61
C ASP A 210 -6.77 -16.23 -20.69
N LEU A 211 -6.31 -16.39 -19.45
CA LEU A 211 -6.98 -17.12 -18.39
C LEU A 211 -8.16 -16.31 -17.89
N ILE A 212 -9.37 -16.78 -18.21
CA ILE A 212 -10.64 -16.22 -17.73
C ILE A 212 -11.25 -17.18 -16.71
N ILE A 213 -11.26 -16.78 -15.44
CA ILE A 213 -11.86 -17.54 -14.34
C ILE A 213 -13.28 -17.06 -14.10
N ALA A 214 -14.23 -17.98 -13.94
CA ALA A 214 -15.63 -17.64 -13.68
C ALA A 214 -15.78 -16.84 -12.38
N GLY A 215 -16.62 -15.81 -12.43
CA GLY A 215 -16.85 -14.92 -11.28
C GLY A 215 -17.35 -15.68 -10.05
N ASP A 216 -18.20 -16.69 -10.22
CA ASP A 216 -18.70 -17.51 -9.10
C ASP A 216 -17.59 -18.37 -8.46
N TYR A 217 -16.60 -18.79 -9.25
CA TYR A 217 -15.43 -19.52 -8.75
C TYR A 217 -14.52 -18.62 -7.90
N ILE A 218 -14.26 -17.40 -8.38
CA ILE A 218 -13.51 -16.38 -7.61
C ILE A 218 -14.28 -15.99 -6.35
N ALA A 219 -15.58 -15.76 -6.47
CA ALA A 219 -16.40 -15.29 -5.36
C ALA A 219 -16.50 -16.33 -4.23
N HIS A 220 -16.69 -17.62 -4.55
CA HIS A 220 -16.93 -18.66 -3.55
C HIS A 220 -16.15 -19.97 -3.78
N GLY A 221 -16.05 -20.42 -5.04
CA GLY A 221 -15.51 -21.75 -5.37
C GLY A 221 -14.11 -22.00 -4.82
N PHE A 222 -13.17 -21.07 -5.04
CA PHE A 222 -11.78 -21.25 -4.60
C PHE A 222 -11.66 -21.31 -3.06
N ARG A 223 -12.39 -20.45 -2.36
CA ARG A 223 -12.47 -20.45 -0.89
C ARG A 223 -13.08 -21.74 -0.35
N HIS A 224 -14.11 -22.26 -1.00
CA HIS A 224 -14.71 -23.54 -0.60
C HIS A 224 -13.73 -24.69 -0.76
N ARG A 225 -12.94 -24.73 -1.85
CA ARG A 225 -11.88 -25.74 -2.03
C ARG A 225 -10.81 -25.68 -0.95
N ALA A 226 -10.41 -24.47 -0.56
CA ALA A 226 -9.45 -24.27 0.52
C ALA A 226 -10.01 -24.76 1.87
N ALA A 227 -11.27 -24.45 2.19
CA ALA A 227 -11.93 -24.93 3.40
C ALA A 227 -12.10 -26.46 3.42
N GLU A 228 -12.45 -27.07 2.28
CA GLU A 228 -12.51 -28.53 2.14
C GLU A 228 -11.13 -29.15 2.42
N LEU A 229 -10.07 -28.62 1.80
CA LEU A 229 -8.71 -29.11 1.98
C LEU A 229 -8.22 -28.94 3.43
N ALA A 230 -8.48 -27.79 4.06
CA ALA A 230 -8.11 -27.55 5.45
C ALA A 230 -8.84 -28.52 6.39
N THR A 231 -10.12 -28.79 6.13
CA THR A 231 -10.91 -29.77 6.89
C THR A 231 -10.38 -31.19 6.72
N GLU A 232 -9.90 -31.55 5.53
CA GLU A 232 -9.28 -32.86 5.29
C GLU A 232 -7.95 -33.02 6.03
N TRP A 233 -7.19 -31.94 6.21
CA TRP A 233 -5.88 -31.96 6.88
C TRP A 233 -6.01 -31.89 8.41
N LEU A 234 -6.82 -30.99 8.94
CA LEU A 234 -6.92 -30.73 10.38
C LEU A 234 -8.13 -31.42 11.04
N GLY A 235 -8.94 -32.10 10.25
CA GLY A 235 -10.26 -32.58 10.67
C GLY A 235 -11.29 -31.44 10.82
N PRO A 236 -12.56 -31.78 11.07
CA PRO A 236 -13.57 -30.79 11.43
C PRO A 236 -13.26 -30.16 12.80
N ARG A 237 -13.62 -28.89 12.96
CA ARG A 237 -13.65 -28.19 14.24
C ARG A 237 -14.62 -28.88 15.19
N THR A 238 -14.21 -28.99 16.44
CA THR A 238 -15.04 -29.47 17.54
C THR A 238 -16.06 -28.42 17.96
N GLU A 239 -17.15 -28.86 18.61
CA GLU A 239 -18.14 -27.93 19.18
C GLU A 239 -17.49 -26.98 20.20
N LEU A 240 -16.52 -27.47 20.97
CA LEU A 240 -15.80 -26.67 21.97
C LEU A 240 -14.98 -25.55 21.31
N GLU A 241 -14.23 -25.84 20.25
CA GLU A 241 -13.47 -24.84 19.49
C GLU A 241 -14.39 -23.75 18.90
N ILE A 242 -15.55 -24.16 18.38
CA ILE A 242 -16.55 -23.23 17.84
C ILE A 242 -17.13 -22.36 18.95
N GLN A 243 -17.52 -22.93 20.08
CA GLN A 243 -18.06 -22.17 21.21
C GLN A 243 -17.03 -21.18 21.78
N GLN A 244 -15.78 -21.60 21.96
CA GLN A 244 -14.71 -20.72 22.45
C GLN A 244 -14.43 -19.56 21.47
N THR A 245 -14.56 -19.81 20.17
CA THR A 245 -14.41 -18.77 19.15
C THR A 245 -15.57 -17.76 19.23
N LEU A 246 -16.81 -18.24 19.26
CA LEU A 246 -17.99 -17.37 19.36
C LEU A 246 -18.03 -16.59 20.68
N GLN A 247 -17.62 -17.19 21.79
CA GLN A 247 -17.51 -16.51 23.08
C GLN A 247 -16.53 -15.33 23.02
N ARG A 248 -15.40 -15.49 22.32
CA ARG A 248 -14.45 -14.41 22.09
C ARG A 248 -15.01 -13.32 21.17
N GLU A 249 -15.87 -13.66 20.21
CA GLU A 249 -16.48 -12.67 19.30
C GLU A 249 -17.45 -11.72 20.01
N VAL A 250 -18.07 -12.12 21.12
CA VAL A 250 -19.04 -11.29 21.85
C VAL A 250 -18.49 -9.91 22.19
N GLU A 251 -17.28 -9.84 22.77
CA GLU A 251 -16.69 -8.60 23.28
C GLU A 251 -15.88 -7.81 22.25
N GLN A 252 -15.60 -8.39 21.07
CA GLN A 252 -14.69 -7.79 20.08
C GLN A 252 -15.27 -6.52 19.43
N GLU A 253 -14.48 -5.46 19.37
CA GLU A 253 -14.83 -4.22 18.67
C GLU A 253 -14.54 -4.32 17.16
N ARG A 254 -15.06 -5.37 16.51
CA ARG A 254 -14.94 -5.59 15.06
C ARG A 254 -16.17 -6.32 14.52
N TRP A 255 -16.33 -6.37 13.19
CA TRP A 255 -17.40 -7.14 12.55
C TRP A 255 -17.13 -8.65 12.62
N THR A 256 -18.03 -9.40 13.25
CA THR A 256 -17.85 -10.82 13.61
C THR A 256 -18.86 -11.75 12.94
N SER A 257 -18.80 -13.06 13.21
CA SER A 257 -19.80 -14.00 12.70
C SER A 257 -21.15 -13.85 13.41
N LEU A 258 -21.16 -13.49 14.70
CA LEU A 258 -22.36 -13.18 15.46
C LEU A 258 -23.15 -12.02 14.82
N ASP A 259 -22.46 -10.96 14.37
CA ASP A 259 -23.12 -9.82 13.73
C ASP A 259 -23.78 -10.20 12.39
N ARG A 260 -23.14 -11.06 11.59
CA ARG A 260 -23.75 -11.61 10.36
C ARG A 260 -24.95 -12.50 10.65
N THR A 261 -24.97 -13.18 11.80
CA THR A 261 -26.15 -13.93 12.23
C THR A 261 -27.25 -12.96 12.62
N LEU A 262 -27.00 -11.99 13.50
CA LEU A 262 -27.97 -10.95 13.88
C LEU A 262 -28.59 -10.25 12.66
N GLN A 263 -27.75 -9.85 11.69
CA GLN A 263 -28.22 -9.22 10.43
C GLN A 263 -29.11 -10.14 9.60
N ARG A 264 -28.87 -11.46 9.60
CA ARG A 264 -29.72 -12.44 8.90
C ARG A 264 -31.04 -12.72 9.63
N GLU A 265 -31.02 -12.60 10.96
CA GLU A 265 -32.20 -12.85 11.80
C GLU A 265 -33.11 -11.63 11.96
N ALA A 266 -32.61 -10.45 11.60
CA ALA A 266 -33.40 -9.23 11.52
C ALA A 266 -34.61 -9.44 10.61
N GLY A 267 -35.78 -8.97 11.05
CA GLY A 267 -37.00 -8.95 10.24
C GLY A 267 -36.92 -7.98 9.07
N ASP A 268 -37.98 -7.92 8.27
CA ASP A 268 -38.09 -6.97 7.16
C ASP A 268 -38.08 -5.50 7.63
N ASP A 269 -38.36 -5.27 8.91
CA ASP A 269 -38.27 -4.01 9.64
C ASP A 269 -36.85 -3.69 10.15
N GLY A 270 -35.89 -4.58 9.93
CA GLY A 270 -34.52 -4.46 10.42
C GLY A 270 -34.36 -4.75 11.92
N GLN A 271 -35.39 -5.26 12.59
CA GLN A 271 -35.36 -5.55 14.02
C GLN A 271 -35.09 -7.02 14.32
N VAL A 272 -34.27 -7.28 15.34
CA VAL A 272 -34.00 -8.61 15.88
C VAL A 272 -34.89 -8.84 17.09
N GLN A 273 -35.82 -9.79 16.96
CA GLN A 273 -36.67 -10.25 18.06
C GLN A 273 -35.94 -11.34 18.85
N ILE A 274 -35.79 -11.18 20.17
CA ILE A 274 -35.13 -12.16 21.04
C ILE A 274 -35.82 -13.53 20.95
N GLU A 275 -37.14 -13.57 20.73
CA GLU A 275 -37.92 -14.79 20.59
C GLU A 275 -37.45 -15.62 19.39
N ARG A 276 -37.05 -14.98 18.28
CA ARG A 276 -36.47 -15.69 17.11
C ARG A 276 -35.17 -16.40 17.47
N LEU A 277 -34.42 -15.87 18.44
CA LEU A 277 -33.18 -16.51 18.91
C LEU A 277 -33.44 -17.80 19.69
N ASN A 278 -34.69 -18.14 20.02
CA ASN A 278 -35.08 -19.42 20.59
C ASN A 278 -35.22 -20.54 19.55
N GLU A 279 -35.16 -20.24 18.25
CA GLU A 279 -35.25 -21.27 17.21
C GLU A 279 -34.19 -22.36 17.42
N PRO A 280 -34.51 -23.67 17.20
CA PRO A 280 -33.59 -24.77 17.48
C PRO A 280 -32.19 -24.63 16.84
N ARG A 281 -32.11 -23.99 15.67
CA ARG A 281 -30.85 -23.74 14.96
C ARG A 281 -29.97 -22.68 15.62
N LEU A 282 -30.56 -21.75 16.40
CA LEU A 282 -29.87 -20.66 17.10
C LEU A 282 -29.73 -20.92 18.61
N GLN A 283 -30.44 -21.91 19.15
CA GLN A 283 -30.50 -22.17 20.58
C GLN A 283 -29.12 -22.31 21.26
N ARG A 284 -28.13 -22.90 20.55
CA ARG A 284 -26.74 -22.99 21.03
C ARG A 284 -25.98 -21.67 21.05
N GLN A 285 -26.37 -20.72 20.20
CA GLN A 285 -25.76 -19.39 20.08
C GLN A 285 -26.57 -18.29 20.79
N ARG A 286 -27.78 -18.60 21.28
CA ARG A 286 -28.72 -17.61 21.83
C ARG A 286 -28.08 -16.65 22.83
N LEU A 287 -27.42 -17.19 23.87
CA LEU A 287 -26.80 -16.36 24.90
C LEU A 287 -25.66 -15.48 24.34
N LEU A 288 -24.92 -15.99 23.35
CA LEU A 288 -23.85 -15.26 22.68
C LEU A 288 -24.40 -14.11 21.81
N LEU A 289 -25.51 -14.36 21.10
CA LEU A 289 -26.19 -13.35 20.29
C LEU A 289 -26.80 -12.23 21.15
N ILE A 290 -27.41 -12.59 22.29
CA ILE A 290 -27.92 -11.61 23.27
C ILE A 290 -26.78 -10.79 23.87
N GLY A 291 -25.71 -11.46 24.34
CA GLY A 291 -24.53 -10.78 24.86
C GLY A 291 -23.88 -9.85 23.81
N ARG A 292 -23.92 -10.27 22.54
CA ARG A 292 -23.43 -9.44 21.43
C ARG A 292 -24.30 -8.20 21.22
N LEU A 293 -25.63 -8.32 21.21
CA LEU A 293 -26.55 -7.17 21.12
C LEU A 293 -26.31 -6.17 22.26
N GLN A 294 -26.15 -6.65 23.50
CA GLN A 294 -25.81 -5.81 24.65
C GLN A 294 -24.45 -5.11 24.46
N ARG A 295 -23.45 -5.80 23.90
CA ARG A 295 -22.16 -5.19 23.55
C ARG A 295 -22.31 -4.09 22.50
N LEU A 296 -23.09 -4.34 21.44
CA LEU A 296 -23.37 -3.36 20.39
C LEU A 296 -24.08 -2.13 20.95
N GLN A 297 -25.01 -2.30 21.89
CA GLN A 297 -25.67 -1.17 22.57
C GLN A 297 -24.69 -0.35 23.42
N ARG A 298 -23.77 -0.99 24.15
CA ARG A 298 -22.70 -0.25 24.87
C ARG A 298 -21.80 0.56 23.93
N LEU A 299 -21.68 0.14 22.67
CA LEU A 299 -20.95 0.86 21.62
C LEU A 299 -21.83 1.90 20.89
N GLY A 300 -23.12 2.00 21.23
CA GLY A 300 -24.08 2.88 20.56
C GLY A 300 -24.44 2.43 19.15
N LEU A 301 -24.37 1.13 18.85
CA LEU A 301 -24.61 0.54 17.52
C LEU A 301 -25.88 -0.32 17.45
N ALA A 302 -26.59 -0.48 18.57
CA ALA A 302 -27.87 -1.16 18.63
C ALA A 302 -28.69 -0.60 19.80
N ASP A 303 -30.01 -0.58 19.66
CA ASP A 303 -30.92 -0.15 20.72
C ASP A 303 -31.99 -1.19 20.97
N GLU A 304 -32.28 -1.45 22.25
CA GLU A 304 -33.49 -2.18 22.64
C GLU A 304 -34.68 -1.23 22.61
N THR A 305 -35.40 -1.23 21.50
CA THR A 305 -36.54 -0.31 21.25
C THR A 305 -37.75 -0.64 22.12
N GLN A 306 -37.93 -1.93 22.41
CA GLN A 306 -38.92 -2.49 23.33
C GLN A 306 -38.29 -3.72 23.99
N PRO A 307 -38.74 -4.15 25.18
CA PRO A 307 -38.23 -5.38 25.80
C PRO A 307 -38.28 -6.55 24.81
N GLY A 308 -37.11 -7.11 24.49
CA GLY A 308 -37.00 -8.22 23.53
C GLY A 308 -36.86 -7.83 22.05
N SER A 309 -37.04 -6.55 21.68
CA SER A 309 -36.94 -6.07 20.30
C SER A 309 -35.76 -5.11 20.11
N TRP A 310 -34.77 -5.53 19.32
CA TRP A 310 -33.51 -4.84 19.12
C TRP A 310 -33.37 -4.29 17.71
N ALA A 311 -33.09 -3.00 17.58
CA ALA A 311 -32.74 -2.37 16.32
C ALA A 311 -31.22 -2.24 16.21
N VAL A 312 -30.59 -2.94 15.26
CA VAL A 312 -29.17 -2.75 14.93
C VAL A 312 -29.05 -1.57 13.96
N HIS A 313 -28.14 -0.64 14.25
CA HIS A 313 -28.01 0.57 13.43
C HIS A 313 -27.54 0.23 12.01
N ALA A 314 -28.03 0.97 11.02
CA ALA A 314 -27.73 0.71 9.61
C ALA A 314 -26.24 0.87 9.27
N ASP A 315 -25.50 1.69 10.02
CA ASP A 315 -24.06 1.90 9.87
C ASP A 315 -23.22 0.98 10.77
N ALA A 316 -23.82 0.12 11.59
CA ALA A 316 -23.11 -0.74 12.55
C ALA A 316 -22.02 -1.59 11.87
N GLU A 317 -22.31 -2.18 10.69
CA GLU A 317 -21.30 -2.93 9.94
C GLU A 317 -20.10 -2.06 9.55
N LYS A 318 -20.36 -0.86 9.01
CA LYS A 318 -19.31 0.07 8.60
C LYS A 318 -18.47 0.51 9.82
N THR A 319 -19.13 0.85 10.91
CA THR A 319 -18.48 1.32 12.15
C THR A 319 -17.65 0.22 12.80
N LEU A 320 -18.17 -1.00 12.90
CA LEU A 320 -17.41 -2.14 13.43
C LEU A 320 -16.21 -2.52 12.55
N ARG A 321 -16.32 -2.39 11.22
CA ARG A 321 -15.17 -2.60 10.33
C ARG A 321 -14.08 -1.56 10.57
N ALA A 322 -14.46 -0.28 10.67
CA ALA A 322 -13.53 0.81 10.97
C ALA A 322 -12.88 0.67 12.36
N LEU A 323 -13.64 0.24 13.39
CA LEU A 323 -13.10 -0.04 14.72
C LEU A 323 -12.10 -1.21 14.68
N GLY A 324 -12.41 -2.27 13.94
CA GLY A 324 -11.49 -3.39 13.73
C GLY A 324 -10.17 -2.95 13.08
N GLU A 325 -10.27 -2.20 11.98
CA GLU A 325 -9.11 -1.63 11.26
C GLU A 325 -8.28 -0.72 12.17
N ARG A 326 -8.93 0.15 12.95
CA ARG A 326 -8.26 1.01 13.92
C ARG A 326 -7.54 0.20 15.00
N GLY A 327 -8.17 -0.86 15.50
CA GLY A 327 -7.55 -1.78 16.45
C GLY A 327 -6.30 -2.47 15.88
N ASP A 328 -6.32 -2.82 14.60
CA ASP A 328 -5.18 -3.45 13.90
C ASP A 328 -4.03 -2.45 13.68
N ILE A 329 -4.36 -1.21 13.33
CA ILE A 329 -3.41 -0.09 13.25
C ILE A 329 -2.74 0.14 14.61
N ILE A 330 -3.51 0.21 15.69
CA ILE A 330 -2.97 0.41 17.04
C ILE A 330 -1.99 -0.70 17.42
N ARG A 331 -2.34 -1.97 17.18
CA ARG A 331 -1.42 -3.10 17.44
C ARG A 331 -0.14 -3.01 16.62
N THR A 332 -0.25 -2.59 15.36
CA THR A 332 0.90 -2.35 14.47
C THR A 332 1.82 -1.28 15.03
N MET A 333 1.27 -0.15 15.48
CA MET A 333 2.05 0.94 16.09
C MET A 333 2.72 0.50 17.39
N GLN A 334 2.00 -0.21 18.27
CA GLN A 334 2.54 -0.73 19.52
C GLN A 334 3.73 -1.67 19.29
N ARG A 335 3.62 -2.57 18.31
CA ARG A 335 4.71 -3.46 17.89
C ARG A 335 5.90 -2.67 17.36
N ALA A 336 5.67 -1.66 16.53
CA ALA A 336 6.70 -0.80 15.95
C ALA A 336 7.47 0.03 17.00
N MET A 337 6.84 0.39 18.11
CA MET A 337 7.50 1.11 19.22
C MET A 337 8.27 0.20 20.17
N SER A 338 8.29 -1.12 19.95
CA SER A 338 9.03 -2.09 20.78
C SER A 338 8.74 -1.96 22.29
N GLY A 339 7.49 -1.65 22.65
CA GLY A 339 7.06 -1.47 24.04
C GLY A 339 7.40 -0.12 24.67
N GLN A 340 8.01 0.82 23.93
CA GLN A 340 8.20 2.18 24.43
C GLN A 340 6.84 2.90 24.52
N PRO A 341 6.52 3.55 25.66
CA PRO A 341 5.28 4.29 25.79
C PRO A 341 5.31 5.50 24.86
N ARG A 342 4.35 5.55 23.94
CA ARG A 342 4.06 6.68 23.07
C ARG A 342 2.55 6.89 23.06
N GLU A 343 2.12 8.14 23.06
CA GLU A 343 0.76 8.46 22.64
C GLU A 343 0.62 8.06 21.16
N LEU A 344 -0.45 7.35 20.81
CA LEU A 344 -0.67 6.83 19.47
C LEU A 344 -1.68 7.72 18.73
N ALA A 345 -1.31 8.20 17.55
CA ALA A 345 -2.18 8.98 16.69
C ALA A 345 -2.24 8.37 15.29
N VAL A 346 -3.46 8.27 14.74
CA VAL A 346 -3.65 7.94 13.32
C VAL A 346 -3.74 9.25 12.55
N PHE A 347 -2.95 9.37 11.49
CA PHE A 347 -2.93 10.57 10.65
C PHE A 347 -4.10 10.55 9.67
N GLU A 348 -4.99 11.53 9.80
CA GLU A 348 -6.10 11.73 8.89
C GLU A 348 -5.74 12.78 7.83
N PRO A 349 -5.76 12.44 6.53
CA PRO A 349 -5.34 13.32 5.43
C PRO A 349 -6.08 14.67 5.33
N GLY A 350 -7.27 14.78 5.94
CA GLY A 350 -8.17 15.93 5.84
C GLY A 350 -7.91 17.07 6.83
N GLU A 351 -7.03 16.88 7.83
CA GLU A 351 -6.71 17.93 8.81
C GLU A 351 -5.75 18.97 8.21
N VAL A 352 -6.32 20.11 7.78
CA VAL A 352 -5.58 21.21 7.14
C VAL A 352 -4.46 21.73 8.06
N GLY A 353 -3.25 21.82 7.52
CA GLY A 353 -2.09 22.42 8.19
C GLY A 353 -1.37 21.52 9.19
N ARG A 354 -1.82 20.27 9.38
CA ARG A 354 -1.11 19.32 10.24
C ARG A 354 0.13 18.79 9.52
N THR A 355 1.29 19.16 10.05
CA THR A 355 2.60 18.68 9.62
C THR A 355 3.19 17.83 10.74
N ILE A 356 3.67 16.64 10.40
CA ILE A 356 4.39 15.76 11.33
C ILE A 356 5.81 15.63 10.82
N VAL A 357 6.78 15.89 11.69
CA VAL A 357 8.19 15.58 11.43
C VAL A 357 8.60 14.48 12.40
N GLY A 358 9.32 13.47 11.91
CA GLY A 358 9.74 12.37 12.77
C GLY A 358 10.59 11.33 12.06
N ARG A 359 11.04 10.35 12.84
CA ARG A 359 11.81 9.20 12.35
C ARG A 359 10.87 8.08 11.91
N VAL A 360 11.13 7.48 10.77
CA VAL A 360 10.44 6.26 10.32
C VAL A 360 10.84 5.11 11.25
N ALA A 361 9.92 4.69 12.11
CA ALA A 361 10.14 3.58 13.04
C ALA A 361 9.80 2.23 12.42
N ALA A 362 8.74 2.17 11.60
CA ALA A 362 8.37 0.98 10.85
C ALA A 362 7.64 1.34 9.56
N LYS A 363 7.53 0.37 8.66
CA LYS A 363 6.77 0.47 7.42
C LYS A 363 6.23 -0.90 7.00
N GLY A 364 5.11 -0.89 6.28
CA GLY A 364 4.48 -2.12 5.76
C GLY A 364 3.41 -1.79 4.73
N LEU A 365 2.61 -2.77 4.32
CA LEU A 365 1.42 -2.53 3.52
C LEU A 365 0.17 -2.49 4.40
N ALA A 366 -0.65 -1.45 4.20
CA ALA A 366 -1.98 -1.34 4.78
C ALA A 366 -2.99 -2.16 3.96
N ASP A 367 -2.77 -2.20 2.64
CA ASP A 367 -3.48 -3.06 1.71
C ASP A 367 -2.47 -3.79 0.82
N GLU A 368 -2.24 -5.07 1.17
CA GLU A 368 -1.27 -5.92 0.48
C GLU A 368 -1.68 -6.30 -0.93
N LEU A 369 -2.98 -6.35 -1.24
CA LEU A 369 -3.42 -6.65 -2.59
C LEU A 369 -3.14 -5.48 -3.53
N HIS A 370 -3.34 -4.25 -3.06
CA HIS A 370 -3.21 -3.03 -3.85
C HIS A 370 -1.85 -2.34 -3.73
N ASP A 371 -0.89 -2.93 -3.00
CA ASP A 371 0.45 -2.36 -2.77
C ASP A 371 0.42 -0.97 -2.11
N CYS A 372 -0.60 -0.70 -1.27
CA CYS A 372 -0.72 0.54 -0.51
C CYS A 372 0.05 0.44 0.80
N GLY A 373 1.09 1.28 0.93
CA GLY A 373 1.98 1.28 2.10
C GLY A 373 1.41 1.99 3.32
N TYR A 374 2.09 1.84 4.45
CA TYR A 374 1.99 2.73 5.61
C TYR A 374 3.38 3.01 6.19
N LEU A 375 3.49 4.10 6.94
CA LEU A 375 4.61 4.40 7.82
C LEU A 375 4.13 4.52 9.26
N VAL A 376 4.94 4.03 10.20
CA VAL A 376 4.87 4.42 11.61
C VAL A 376 6.02 5.38 11.88
N ILE A 377 5.69 6.57 12.34
CA ILE A 377 6.63 7.68 12.54
C ILE A 377 6.69 8.00 14.03
N ASP A 378 7.89 7.91 14.63
CA ASP A 378 8.15 8.44 15.97
C ASP A 378 8.38 9.96 15.81
N GLY A 379 7.36 10.73 16.18
CA GLY A 379 7.27 12.16 15.94
C GLY A 379 8.15 12.98 16.88
N VAL A 380 8.64 14.12 16.40
CA VAL A 380 9.34 15.08 17.25
C VAL A 380 8.42 15.69 18.32
N ASP A 381 7.10 15.52 18.18
CA ASP A 381 6.07 15.90 19.16
C ASP A 381 5.93 14.90 20.31
N GLY A 382 6.68 13.78 20.29
CA GLY A 382 6.64 12.73 21.31
C GLY A 382 5.54 11.69 21.11
N LYS A 383 4.80 11.75 19.99
CA LYS A 383 3.75 10.78 19.64
C LYS A 383 4.24 9.83 18.55
N ALA A 384 3.68 8.62 18.52
CA ALA A 384 3.81 7.72 17.38
C ALA A 384 2.64 7.98 16.43
N HIS A 385 2.93 8.21 15.14
CA HIS A 385 1.92 8.49 14.12
C HIS A 385 1.85 7.35 13.10
N TYR A 386 0.64 6.86 12.82
CA TYR A 386 0.40 5.98 11.68
C TYR A 386 -0.04 6.78 10.47
N VAL A 387 0.64 6.60 9.35
CA VAL A 387 0.38 7.31 8.11
C VAL A 387 0.13 6.31 6.99
N ALA A 388 -1.11 6.22 6.52
CA ALA A 388 -1.44 5.47 5.31
C ALA A 388 -0.85 6.20 4.09
N LEU A 389 -0.14 5.44 3.25
CA LEU A 389 0.44 5.93 2.01
C LEU A 389 -0.42 5.56 0.81
N ASN A 390 -0.13 6.21 -0.31
CA ASN A 390 -0.77 5.90 -1.58
C ASN A 390 -0.12 4.70 -2.25
N ALA A 391 -0.84 4.07 -3.18
CA ALA A 391 -0.27 3.05 -4.07
C ALA A 391 0.95 3.55 -4.87
N ARG A 392 1.03 4.87 -5.11
CA ARG A 392 2.14 5.53 -5.82
C ARG A 392 3.38 5.75 -4.96
N ASP A 393 3.23 5.77 -3.63
CA ASP A 393 4.37 5.94 -2.75
C ASP A 393 5.17 4.65 -2.69
N GLU A 394 6.48 4.79 -2.83
CA GLU A 394 7.41 3.67 -2.75
C GLU A 394 8.02 3.61 -1.36
N LEU A 395 7.73 2.54 -0.63
CA LEU A 395 8.29 2.29 0.71
C LEU A 395 9.82 2.27 0.72
N ALA A 396 10.47 1.94 -0.40
CA ALA A 396 11.93 1.97 -0.53
C ALA A 396 12.51 3.38 -0.31
N ASN A 397 11.75 4.43 -0.63
CA ASN A 397 12.18 5.82 -0.47
C ASN A 397 12.21 6.27 1.00
N TYR A 398 11.64 5.48 1.92
CA TYR A 398 11.55 5.79 3.34
C TYR A 398 12.19 4.66 4.15
N PRO A 399 13.54 4.60 4.23
CA PRO A 399 14.21 3.57 5.04
C PRO A 399 13.92 3.77 6.53
N THR A 400 13.90 2.68 7.30
CA THR A 400 13.76 2.76 8.76
C THR A 400 14.93 3.57 9.33
N GLY A 401 14.62 4.45 10.29
CA GLY A 401 15.58 5.41 10.85
C GLY A 401 15.67 6.74 10.09
N ALA A 402 15.14 6.84 8.87
CA ALA A 402 15.11 8.10 8.12
C ALA A 402 14.23 9.14 8.79
N VAL A 403 14.56 10.42 8.60
CA VAL A 403 13.72 11.55 9.01
C VAL A 403 12.82 11.95 7.85
N VAL A 404 11.53 12.01 8.10
CA VAL A 404 10.50 12.39 7.13
C VAL A 404 9.66 13.54 7.66
N GLU A 405 9.09 14.31 6.74
CA GLU A 405 8.02 15.25 6.99
C GLU A 405 6.76 14.78 6.27
N VAL A 406 5.67 14.65 7.01
CA VAL A 406 4.35 14.30 6.49
C VAL A 406 3.46 15.52 6.55
N ARG A 407 2.80 15.81 5.45
CA ARG A 407 1.82 16.89 5.33
C ARG A 407 0.52 16.34 4.80
N GLY A 408 -0.60 16.78 5.37
CA GLY A 408 -1.91 16.56 4.77
C GLY A 408 -1.97 17.32 3.45
N SER A 409 -2.14 16.63 2.34
CA SER A 409 -2.22 17.23 0.99
C SER A 409 -3.59 17.86 0.70
N ALA A 410 -4.36 18.15 1.74
CA ALA A 410 -5.58 18.94 1.70
C ALA A 410 -5.33 20.46 1.62
N GLU A 411 -4.12 20.94 1.29
CA GLU A 411 -3.94 22.34 0.96
C GLU A 411 -4.53 22.63 -0.43
N LEU A 412 -5.50 23.55 -0.47
CA LEU A 412 -5.97 24.16 -1.71
C LEU A 412 -4.77 24.65 -2.54
N ARG A 413 -4.52 24.05 -3.71
CA ARG A 413 -3.41 24.47 -4.58
C ARG A 413 -3.50 25.96 -4.85
N ALA A 414 -2.37 26.65 -4.75
CA ALA A 414 -2.27 28.06 -5.14
C ALA A 414 -2.77 28.28 -6.58
N ALA A 415 -2.52 27.32 -7.48
CA ALA A 415 -3.02 27.37 -8.84
C ALA A 415 -4.57 27.39 -8.92
N ASP A 416 -5.25 26.56 -8.13
CA ASP A 416 -6.71 26.48 -8.15
C ASP A 416 -7.33 27.74 -7.53
N LYS A 417 -6.73 28.27 -6.46
CA LYS A 417 -7.10 29.58 -5.89
C LYS A 417 -6.92 30.72 -6.88
N ASN A 418 -5.78 30.76 -7.57
CA ASN A 418 -5.48 31.79 -8.55
C ASN A 418 -6.44 31.72 -9.75
N ILE A 419 -6.73 30.52 -10.26
CA ILE A 419 -7.70 30.34 -11.36
C ILE A 419 -9.08 30.82 -10.92
N ALA A 420 -9.54 30.43 -9.73
CA ALA A 420 -10.84 30.85 -9.21
C ALA A 420 -10.90 32.38 -9.01
N ALA A 421 -9.85 32.99 -8.47
CA ALA A 421 -9.78 34.44 -8.26
C ALA A 421 -9.71 35.24 -9.58
N LEU A 422 -9.15 34.66 -10.64
CA LEU A 422 -9.03 35.30 -11.96
C LEU A 422 -10.21 34.98 -12.89
N ALA A 423 -11.11 34.07 -12.49
CA ALA A 423 -12.29 33.76 -13.25
C ALA A 423 -13.36 34.84 -13.05
N SER A 424 -14.02 35.24 -14.12
CA SER A 424 -15.17 36.15 -14.08
C SER A 424 -16.38 35.40 -14.60
N ASN A 425 -17.47 35.36 -13.81
CA ASN A 425 -18.70 34.62 -14.13
C ASN A 425 -18.45 33.15 -14.51
N GLY A 426 -17.57 32.46 -13.77
CA GLY A 426 -17.21 31.07 -14.01
C GLY A 426 -16.35 30.84 -15.26
N VAL A 427 -15.77 31.90 -15.84
CA VAL A 427 -14.92 31.80 -17.04
C VAL A 427 -13.51 32.32 -16.74
N TYR A 428 -12.53 31.44 -16.97
CA TYR A 428 -11.11 31.74 -16.84
C TYR A 428 -10.46 31.93 -18.22
N ARG A 429 -9.62 32.98 -18.32
CA ARG A 429 -9.02 33.48 -19.55
C ARG A 429 -7.50 33.54 -19.44
N THR A 430 -6.79 32.78 -20.27
CA THR A 430 -5.32 32.68 -20.20
C THR A 430 -4.60 33.96 -20.62
N ASP A 431 -5.17 34.70 -21.58
CA ASP A 431 -4.71 36.02 -22.02
C ASP A 431 -4.77 37.04 -20.87
N HIS A 432 -5.88 37.05 -20.13
CA HIS A 432 -6.05 37.91 -18.96
C HIS A 432 -5.05 37.57 -17.83
N HIS A 433 -4.85 36.27 -17.55
CA HIS A 433 -3.85 35.85 -16.55
C HIS A 433 -2.42 36.23 -16.96
N LEU A 434 -2.07 36.08 -18.24
CA LEU A 434 -0.76 36.46 -18.74
C LEU A 434 -0.49 37.96 -18.59
N ALA A 435 -1.47 38.81 -18.91
CA ALA A 435 -1.34 40.26 -18.73
C ALA A 435 -1.09 40.65 -17.26
N ILE A 436 -1.73 39.96 -16.31
CA ILE A 436 -1.53 40.19 -14.86
C ILE A 436 -0.14 39.75 -14.41
N GLU A 437 0.34 38.57 -14.82
CA GLU A 437 1.68 38.11 -14.44
C GLU A 437 2.79 38.93 -15.10
N GLN A 438 2.57 39.47 -16.30
CA GLN A 438 3.48 40.43 -16.95
C GLN A 438 3.58 41.73 -16.14
N GLY A 439 2.46 42.24 -15.60
CA GLY A 439 2.45 43.41 -14.72
C GLY A 439 3.08 43.17 -13.33
N ARG A 440 3.31 41.92 -12.95
CA ARG A 440 3.89 41.49 -11.66
C ARG A 440 5.27 40.85 -11.79
N ALA A 441 5.91 41.00 -12.96
CA ALA A 441 7.15 40.31 -13.27
C ALA A 441 8.26 40.59 -12.24
N LYS A 442 8.86 39.53 -11.71
CA LYS A 442 10.06 39.57 -10.85
C LYS A 442 11.25 38.99 -11.61
N PRO A 443 12.50 39.42 -11.33
CA PRO A 443 13.68 38.83 -11.94
C PRO A 443 13.71 37.30 -11.75
N GLY A 444 13.80 36.55 -12.84
CA GLY A 444 13.94 35.08 -12.82
C GLY A 444 12.65 34.26 -12.84
N ARG A 445 11.47 34.88 -13.00
CA ARG A 445 10.18 34.16 -13.15
C ARG A 445 9.54 34.52 -14.49
N ASP A 446 9.47 33.55 -15.41
CA ASP A 446 8.83 33.73 -16.72
C ASP A 446 7.29 33.71 -16.58
N PRO A 447 6.58 34.82 -16.87
CA PRO A 447 5.11 34.87 -16.85
C PRO A 447 4.45 33.81 -17.74
N GLN A 448 5.06 33.46 -18.87
CA GLN A 448 4.50 32.47 -19.80
C GLN A 448 4.54 31.07 -19.21
N GLU A 449 5.64 30.71 -18.53
CA GLU A 449 5.78 29.43 -17.83
C GLU A 449 4.78 29.31 -16.67
N VAL A 450 4.51 30.40 -15.96
CA VAL A 450 3.48 30.45 -14.90
C VAL A 450 2.11 30.14 -15.46
N VAL A 451 1.70 30.79 -16.57
CA VAL A 451 0.40 30.52 -17.21
C VAL A 451 0.34 29.09 -17.74
N ALA A 452 1.42 28.59 -18.36
CA ALA A 452 1.51 27.22 -18.84
C ALA A 452 1.35 26.18 -17.72
N ALA A 453 1.84 26.46 -16.50
CA ALA A 453 1.60 25.60 -15.34
C ALA A 453 0.10 25.53 -14.95
N HIS A 454 -0.62 26.65 -15.02
CA HIS A 454 -2.06 26.70 -14.71
C HIS A 454 -2.90 26.03 -15.81
N VAL A 455 -2.50 26.14 -17.09
CA VAL A 455 -3.14 25.40 -18.20
C VAL A 455 -2.94 23.89 -18.04
N ARG A 456 -1.73 23.43 -17.66
CA ARG A 456 -1.49 22.00 -17.35
C ARG A 456 -2.38 21.51 -16.22
N ARG A 457 -2.64 22.35 -15.20
CA ARG A 457 -3.58 22.04 -14.11
C ARG A 457 -5.02 21.94 -14.62
N LEU A 458 -5.48 22.90 -15.43
CA LEU A 458 -6.83 22.88 -16.03
C LEU A 458 -7.05 21.66 -16.93
N GLU A 459 -6.07 21.25 -17.74
CA GLU A 459 -6.17 20.02 -18.53
C GLU A 459 -6.27 18.75 -17.66
N ALA A 460 -5.60 18.72 -16.51
CA ALA A 460 -5.73 17.61 -15.57
C ALA A 460 -7.15 17.55 -14.97
N LEU A 461 -7.71 18.69 -14.58
CA LEU A 461 -9.08 18.79 -14.05
C LEU A 461 -10.14 18.52 -15.13
N ARG A 462 -9.86 18.86 -16.39
CA ARG A 462 -10.75 18.59 -17.54
C ARG A 462 -10.91 17.10 -17.78
N ARG A 463 -9.80 16.34 -17.71
CA ARG A 463 -9.84 14.87 -17.82
C ARG A 463 -10.66 14.22 -16.69
N ALA A 464 -10.85 14.92 -15.58
CA ALA A 464 -11.68 14.51 -14.46
C ALA A 464 -13.13 15.02 -14.54
N GLY A 465 -13.48 15.78 -15.58
CA GLY A 465 -14.82 16.37 -15.74
C GLY A 465 -15.13 17.54 -14.80
N ILE A 466 -14.11 18.13 -14.15
CA ILE A 466 -14.31 19.22 -13.17
C ILE A 466 -14.37 20.59 -13.87
N VAL A 467 -13.63 20.76 -14.97
CA VAL A 467 -13.60 21.98 -15.78
C VAL A 467 -13.81 21.65 -17.24
N GLU A 468 -14.26 22.62 -18.02
CA GLU A 468 -14.52 22.46 -19.46
C GLU A 468 -13.66 23.44 -20.26
N ARG A 469 -13.12 22.97 -21.39
CA ARG A 469 -12.41 23.83 -22.33
C ARG A 469 -13.37 24.29 -23.40
N VAL A 470 -13.76 25.56 -23.35
CA VAL A 470 -14.74 26.15 -24.26
C VAL A 470 -14.08 26.52 -25.59
N ALA A 471 -12.88 27.09 -25.53
CA ALA A 471 -12.08 27.44 -26.71
C ALA A 471 -10.58 27.48 -26.33
N HIS A 472 -9.71 27.76 -27.30
CA HIS A 472 -8.29 27.95 -27.02
C HIS A 472 -8.08 29.09 -26.02
N GLY A 473 -7.49 28.80 -24.85
CA GLY A 473 -7.24 29.77 -23.79
C GLY A 473 -8.47 30.16 -22.95
N LEU A 474 -9.64 29.57 -23.22
CA LEU A 474 -10.90 29.87 -22.55
C LEU A 474 -11.46 28.64 -21.83
N TRP A 475 -11.68 28.77 -20.53
CA TRP A 475 -12.04 27.66 -19.65
C TRP A 475 -13.26 28.01 -18.81
N LYS A 476 -14.21 27.08 -18.72
CA LYS A 476 -15.32 27.14 -17.78
C LYS A 476 -14.91 26.44 -16.50
N VAL A 477 -14.98 27.16 -15.39
CA VAL A 477 -14.56 26.70 -14.05
C VAL A 477 -15.70 26.91 -13.06
N PRO A 478 -15.94 25.95 -12.15
CA PRO A 478 -16.97 26.09 -11.13
C PRO A 478 -16.50 27.00 -9.98
N ASP A 479 -17.43 27.61 -9.25
CA ASP A 479 -17.11 28.54 -8.15
C ASP A 479 -16.42 27.84 -6.97
N ASP A 480 -16.65 26.54 -6.80
CA ASP A 480 -16.01 25.67 -5.83
C ASP A 480 -14.76 24.94 -6.40
N LEU A 481 -14.16 25.46 -7.49
CA LEU A 481 -12.99 24.86 -8.16
C LEU A 481 -11.88 24.47 -7.19
N ALA A 482 -11.58 25.34 -6.23
CA ALA A 482 -10.52 25.10 -5.26
C ALA A 482 -10.82 23.84 -4.43
N GLU A 483 -12.07 23.67 -3.97
CA GLU A 483 -12.50 22.52 -3.19
C GLU A 483 -12.59 21.24 -4.04
N ARG A 484 -13.13 21.32 -5.26
CA ARG A 484 -13.16 20.17 -6.19
C ARG A 484 -11.76 19.75 -6.62
N GLY A 485 -10.85 20.70 -6.82
CA GLY A 485 -9.44 20.45 -7.12
C GLY A 485 -8.73 19.74 -5.96
N ARG A 486 -9.04 20.14 -4.72
CA ARG A 486 -8.58 19.47 -3.49
C ARG A 486 -9.10 18.04 -3.41
N GLN A 487 -10.40 17.83 -3.62
CA GLN A 487 -11.02 16.50 -3.61
C GLN A 487 -10.44 15.59 -4.71
N TYR A 488 -10.24 16.14 -5.91
CA TYR A 488 -9.59 15.42 -7.01
C TYR A 488 -8.17 14.99 -6.67
N ASP A 489 -7.39 15.90 -6.08
CA ASP A 489 -6.03 15.59 -5.64
C ASP A 489 -6.02 14.61 -4.46
N ALA A 490 -6.93 14.76 -3.50
CA ALA A 490 -7.08 13.84 -2.38
C ALA A 490 -7.46 12.43 -2.84
N GLN A 491 -8.35 12.28 -3.84
CA GLN A 491 -8.69 10.97 -4.40
C GLN A 491 -7.55 10.34 -5.20
N ARG A 492 -6.71 11.17 -5.85
CA ARG A 492 -5.63 10.70 -6.73
C ARG A 492 -4.28 10.52 -6.03
N LEU A 493 -4.03 11.31 -4.99
CA LEU A 493 -2.79 11.38 -4.20
C LEU A 493 -3.05 11.00 -2.73
N GLY A 494 -4.22 10.39 -2.42
CA GLY A 494 -4.69 9.95 -1.09
C GLY A 494 -4.45 10.91 0.06
N GLY A 495 -4.46 12.21 -0.22
CA GLY A 495 -4.50 13.24 0.81
C GLY A 495 -3.22 13.36 1.67
N VAL A 496 -2.13 12.63 1.40
CA VAL A 496 -0.90 12.69 2.18
C VAL A 496 0.31 12.90 1.26
N ALA A 497 1.19 13.83 1.63
CA ALA A 497 2.50 14.00 1.01
C ALA A 497 3.59 13.70 2.05
N VAL A 498 4.47 12.76 1.73
CA VAL A 498 5.62 12.42 2.57
C VAL A 498 6.89 12.90 1.87
N GLU A 499 7.68 13.71 2.55
CA GLU A 499 8.95 14.23 2.08
C GLU A 499 10.09 13.64 2.92
N LEU A 500 11.06 13.01 2.26
CA LEU A 500 12.28 12.55 2.91
C LEU A 500 13.18 13.75 3.24
N LYS A 501 13.41 14.01 4.52
CA LYS A 501 14.31 15.09 4.98
C LYS A 501 15.74 14.63 5.18
N SER A 502 15.92 13.40 5.64
CA SER A 502 17.22 12.75 5.73
C SER A 502 17.04 11.25 5.64
N HIS A 503 17.82 10.60 4.78
CA HIS A 503 17.88 9.14 4.75
C HIS A 503 18.72 8.56 5.91
N LEU A 504 19.54 9.38 6.57
CA LEU A 504 20.41 8.96 7.66
C LEU A 504 19.68 9.01 9.00
N PRO A 505 19.84 7.98 9.85
CA PRO A 505 19.47 8.06 11.28
C PRO A 505 20.17 9.24 11.98
N ILE A 506 19.51 9.83 12.97
CA ILE A 506 20.01 11.05 13.65
C ILE A 506 21.37 10.82 14.33
N GLU A 507 21.62 9.59 14.79
CA GLU A 507 22.85 9.18 15.47
C GLU A 507 24.05 9.27 14.49
N ARG A 508 23.82 8.92 13.23
CA ARG A 508 24.84 9.08 12.16
C ARG A 508 25.01 10.54 11.76
N GLN A 509 23.94 11.32 11.79
CA GLN A 509 24.00 12.75 11.46
C GLN A 509 24.87 13.55 12.45
N ALA A 510 24.97 13.11 13.71
CA ALA A 510 25.73 13.81 14.75
C ALA A 510 27.18 14.12 14.35
N ARG A 511 27.86 13.18 13.67
CA ARG A 511 29.31 13.28 13.37
C ARG A 511 29.67 13.21 11.88
N VAL A 512 28.70 13.13 10.97
CA VAL A 512 29.00 13.06 9.53
C VAL A 512 29.49 14.42 8.99
N ILE A 513 30.48 14.40 8.11
CA ILE A 513 30.94 15.59 7.37
C ILE A 513 30.04 15.76 6.14
N GLY A 514 28.96 16.50 6.32
CA GLY A 514 27.95 16.80 5.30
C GLY A 514 26.82 17.63 5.91
N ALA A 515 26.04 18.32 5.07
CA ALA A 515 24.91 19.11 5.54
C ALA A 515 23.74 18.17 5.87
N THR A 516 23.32 18.15 7.13
CA THR A 516 22.30 17.21 7.65
C THR A 516 21.00 17.92 8.01
N TRP A 517 19.97 17.13 8.33
CA TRP A 517 18.73 17.69 8.89
C TRP A 517 18.97 18.34 10.26
N LEU A 518 19.86 17.79 11.10
CA LEU A 518 20.24 18.42 12.37
C LEU A 518 20.81 19.84 12.20
N ASP A 519 21.61 20.06 11.15
CA ASP A 519 22.17 21.40 10.87
C ASP A 519 21.07 22.40 10.50
N GLN A 520 20.03 21.97 9.77
CA GLN A 520 18.85 22.80 9.48
C GLN A 520 18.07 23.14 10.76
N GLN A 521 17.96 22.18 11.69
CA GLN A 521 17.33 22.43 12.99
C GLN A 521 18.14 23.39 13.86
N LEU A 522 19.48 23.28 13.87
CA LEU A 522 20.36 24.23 14.57
C LEU A 522 20.19 25.66 14.03
N VAL A 523 20.13 25.82 12.70
CA VAL A 523 19.87 27.13 12.05
C VAL A 523 18.47 27.66 12.40
N GLY A 524 17.47 26.79 12.43
CA GLY A 524 16.09 27.13 12.80
C GLY A 524 15.84 27.32 14.31
N GLY A 525 16.85 27.07 15.15
CA GLY A 525 16.78 27.16 16.61
C GLY A 525 16.04 26.02 17.31
N GLY A 526 15.84 24.87 16.65
CA GLY A 526 15.26 23.67 17.25
C GLY A 526 13.82 23.82 17.76
N LYS A 527 13.03 24.73 17.17
CA LYS A 527 11.64 24.98 17.57
C LYS A 527 10.76 23.77 17.25
N GLY A 528 9.81 23.46 18.14
CA GLY A 528 8.81 22.39 17.93
C GLY A 528 9.27 20.98 18.32
N LEU A 529 10.43 20.84 18.98
CA LEU A 529 10.90 19.57 19.52
C LEU A 529 10.30 19.33 20.93
N GLY A 530 9.56 18.24 21.09
CA GLY A 530 9.06 17.76 22.37
C GLY A 530 10.19 17.35 23.33
N GLU A 531 9.87 17.20 24.62
CA GLU A 531 10.84 16.78 25.65
C GLU A 531 10.99 15.25 25.75
N LEU A 532 10.00 14.50 25.24
CA LEU A 532 9.94 13.04 25.36
C LEU A 532 10.06 12.36 24.00
N GLY A 533 10.40 11.08 24.02
CA GLY A 533 10.53 10.25 22.82
C GLY A 533 11.57 10.79 21.83
N PHE A 534 11.27 10.70 20.54
CA PHE A 534 12.17 11.14 19.48
C PHE A 534 12.53 12.64 19.57
N GLY A 535 11.61 13.50 20.02
CA GLY A 535 11.90 14.92 20.24
C GLY A 535 13.06 15.17 21.22
N GLY A 536 13.07 14.43 22.34
CA GLY A 536 14.15 14.47 23.32
C GLY A 536 15.46 13.89 22.79
N GLU A 537 15.41 12.78 22.05
CA GLU A 537 16.58 12.21 21.37
C GLU A 537 17.22 13.21 20.39
N VAL A 538 16.39 13.93 19.61
CA VAL A 538 16.86 14.97 18.69
C VAL A 538 17.55 16.11 19.46
N LYS A 539 16.99 16.59 20.58
CA LYS A 539 17.63 17.64 21.39
C LYS A 539 19.01 17.23 21.89
N ASN A 540 19.14 16.01 22.41
CA ASN A 540 20.42 15.47 22.85
C ASN A 540 21.42 15.36 21.69
N THR A 541 20.93 14.94 20.51
CA THR A 541 21.78 14.79 19.32
C THR A 541 22.17 16.14 18.71
N LEU A 542 21.32 17.17 18.80
CA LEU A 542 21.66 18.54 18.40
C LEU A 542 22.81 19.11 19.22
N GLN A 543 22.86 18.80 20.52
CA GLN A 543 23.97 19.17 21.39
C GLN A 543 25.28 18.51 20.92
N GLN A 544 25.26 17.20 20.67
CA GLN A 544 26.42 16.47 20.12
C GLN A 544 26.85 16.99 18.76
N ARG A 545 25.89 17.33 17.88
CA ARG A 545 26.17 17.90 16.57
C ARG A 545 26.82 19.27 16.69
N ALA A 546 26.34 20.13 17.59
CA ALA A 546 26.93 21.42 17.84
C ALA A 546 28.36 21.32 18.38
N ASP A 547 28.64 20.34 19.24
CA ASP A 547 30.01 20.05 19.73
C ASP A 547 30.92 19.63 18.58
N PHE A 548 30.47 18.69 17.73
CA PHE A 548 31.20 18.28 16.55
C PHE A 548 31.46 19.44 15.58
N LEU A 549 30.47 20.31 15.34
CA LEU A 549 30.68 21.49 14.49
C LEU A 549 31.69 22.45 15.10
N ALA A 550 31.76 22.57 16.43
CA ALA A 550 32.77 23.38 17.11
C ALA A 550 34.18 22.78 16.96
N GLU A 551 34.33 21.46 17.10
CA GLU A 551 35.58 20.75 16.82
C GLU A 551 36.06 20.98 15.38
N GLN A 552 35.14 21.11 14.43
CA GLN A 552 35.43 21.38 13.02
C GLN A 552 35.67 22.87 12.68
N GLY A 553 35.62 23.76 13.69
CA GLY A 553 35.74 25.21 13.51
C GLY A 553 34.55 25.85 12.78
N LEU A 554 33.40 25.19 12.78
CA LEU A 554 32.17 25.59 12.10
C LEU A 554 31.08 26.08 13.06
N ALA A 555 31.34 26.04 14.37
CA ALA A 555 30.49 26.63 15.39
C ALA A 555 31.33 27.12 16.59
N GLU A 556 30.81 28.08 17.34
CA GLU A 556 31.37 28.54 18.61
C GLU A 556 30.32 28.42 19.72
N ARG A 557 30.70 27.92 20.89
CA ARG A 557 29.84 27.96 22.08
C ARG A 557 30.06 29.23 22.89
N ARG A 558 28.97 29.93 23.22
CA ARG A 558 28.95 31.03 24.19
C ARG A 558 27.89 30.73 25.25
N GLY A 559 28.31 30.03 26.30
CA GLY A 559 27.40 29.50 27.32
C GLY A 559 26.40 28.52 26.69
N GLN A 560 25.09 28.78 26.87
CA GLN A 560 24.03 27.97 26.26
C GLN A 560 23.77 28.28 24.78
N ARG A 561 24.35 29.34 24.21
CA ARG A 561 24.15 29.71 22.80
C ARG A 561 25.23 29.08 21.92
N VAL A 562 24.80 28.54 20.78
CA VAL A 562 25.69 28.06 19.71
C VAL A 562 25.65 29.07 18.57
N ILE A 563 26.82 29.60 18.20
CA ILE A 563 26.97 30.53 17.07
C ILE A 563 27.52 29.72 15.90
N LEU A 564 26.73 29.58 14.84
CA LEU A 564 27.10 28.83 13.65
C LEU A 564 27.92 29.70 12.70
N ALA A 565 28.89 29.11 12.01
CA ALA A 565 29.64 29.78 10.95
C ALA A 565 28.70 30.28 9.83
N ARG A 566 29.05 31.42 9.22
CA ARG A 566 28.33 31.92 8.05
C ARG A 566 28.40 30.88 6.93
N ASN A 567 27.29 30.70 6.21
CA ASN A 567 27.18 29.71 5.13
C ASN A 567 27.50 28.26 5.55
N LEU A 568 27.22 27.88 6.81
CA LEU A 568 27.47 26.53 7.37
C LEU A 568 27.04 25.40 6.41
N LEU A 569 25.78 25.42 5.95
CA LEU A 569 25.23 24.36 5.11
C LEU A 569 25.96 24.24 3.76
N GLY A 570 26.35 25.37 3.16
CA GLY A 570 27.14 25.38 1.92
C GLY A 570 28.53 24.80 2.14
N THR A 571 29.20 25.19 3.23
CA THR A 571 30.54 24.67 3.59
C THR A 571 30.53 23.17 3.83
N LEU A 572 29.57 22.66 4.62
CA LEU A 572 29.44 21.22 4.88
C LEU A 572 29.15 20.42 3.60
N ARG A 573 28.24 20.91 2.75
CA ARG A 573 27.93 20.28 1.46
C ARG A 573 29.15 20.23 0.55
N ASN A 574 29.93 21.31 0.47
CA ASN A 574 31.13 21.35 -0.37
C ASN A 574 32.22 20.40 0.14
N ARG A 575 32.41 20.28 1.46
CA ARG A 575 33.34 19.31 2.05
C ARG A 575 32.94 17.87 1.70
N GLU A 576 31.66 17.55 1.85
CA GLU A 576 31.14 16.22 1.50
C GLU A 576 31.29 15.91 0.00
N LEU A 577 30.89 16.85 -0.88
CA LEU A 577 31.01 16.68 -2.32
C LEU A 577 32.46 16.52 -2.76
N THR A 578 33.39 17.24 -2.13
CA THR A 578 34.83 17.10 -2.42
C THR A 578 35.33 15.71 -2.06
N GLN A 579 34.90 15.16 -0.92
CA GLN A 579 35.29 13.80 -0.53
C GLN A 579 34.65 12.75 -1.45
N ALA A 580 33.34 12.83 -1.68
CA ALA A 580 32.64 11.91 -2.57
C ALA A 580 33.22 11.94 -3.99
N ALA A 581 33.60 13.11 -4.49
CA ALA A 581 34.27 13.24 -5.77
C ALA A 581 35.62 12.52 -5.82
N LYS A 582 36.44 12.63 -4.76
CA LYS A 582 37.71 11.90 -4.68
C LYS A 582 37.50 10.38 -4.70
N ASP A 583 36.52 9.90 -3.95
CA ASP A 583 36.20 8.46 -3.88
C ASP A 583 35.74 7.93 -5.24
N ILE A 584 34.88 8.67 -5.94
CA ILE A 584 34.40 8.32 -7.29
C ILE A 584 35.55 8.38 -8.31
N ALA A 585 36.41 9.39 -8.23
CA ALA A 585 37.57 9.49 -9.12
C ALA A 585 38.52 8.31 -8.92
N ALA A 586 38.77 7.89 -7.68
CA ALA A 586 39.57 6.72 -7.37
C ALA A 586 38.94 5.41 -7.88
N GLU A 587 37.61 5.29 -7.84
CA GLU A 587 36.88 4.11 -8.33
C GLU A 587 36.82 4.04 -9.86
N THR A 588 36.61 5.17 -10.53
CA THR A 588 36.28 5.22 -11.97
C THR A 588 37.41 5.69 -12.87
N GLY A 589 38.45 6.32 -12.30
CA GLY A 589 39.54 6.95 -13.05
C GLY A 589 39.15 8.26 -13.74
N LEU A 590 37.92 8.76 -13.55
CA LEU A 590 37.45 10.01 -14.15
C LEU A 590 37.81 11.22 -13.28
N ASP A 591 38.19 12.33 -13.91
CA ASP A 591 38.46 13.58 -13.19
C ASP A 591 37.18 14.29 -12.77
N HIS A 592 37.14 14.79 -11.53
CA HIS A 592 36.00 15.57 -11.03
C HIS A 592 36.04 17.02 -11.51
N ARG A 593 34.93 17.48 -12.10
CA ARG A 593 34.70 18.85 -12.52
C ARG A 593 33.76 19.56 -11.54
N SER A 594 34.31 20.49 -10.76
CA SER A 594 33.54 21.29 -9.80
C SER A 594 32.48 22.13 -10.50
N VAL A 595 31.28 22.15 -9.94
CA VAL A 595 30.14 22.92 -10.48
C VAL A 595 29.91 24.16 -9.65
N ALA A 596 30.04 25.34 -10.26
CA ALA A 596 29.71 26.61 -9.61
C ALA A 596 28.21 26.90 -9.65
N ASP A 597 27.74 27.75 -8.74
CA ASP A 597 26.34 28.20 -8.74
C ASP A 597 26.02 28.97 -10.02
N GLY A 598 24.89 28.65 -10.66
CA GLY A 598 24.48 29.18 -11.95
C GLY A 598 25.14 28.52 -13.17
N GLN A 599 26.09 27.60 -12.98
CA GLN A 599 26.76 26.92 -14.09
C GLN A 599 25.86 25.85 -14.71
N ARG A 600 25.80 25.84 -16.05
CA ARG A 600 25.17 24.78 -16.83
C ARG A 600 26.17 23.63 -17.03
N VAL A 601 25.73 22.41 -16.71
CA VAL A 601 26.51 21.17 -16.81
C VAL A 601 25.72 20.22 -17.69
N ALA A 602 26.40 19.53 -18.62
CA ALA A 602 25.80 18.54 -19.48
C ALA A 602 26.65 17.27 -19.53
N GLY A 603 26.02 16.10 -19.59
CA GLY A 603 26.70 14.82 -19.65
C GLY A 603 25.73 13.64 -19.62
N ILE A 604 26.26 12.44 -19.78
CA ILE A 604 25.52 11.19 -19.66
C ILE A 604 25.26 10.92 -18.18
N TYR A 605 24.00 10.71 -17.81
CA TYR A 605 23.65 10.34 -16.45
C TYR A 605 24.04 8.89 -16.15
N ARG A 606 25.13 8.69 -15.39
CA ARG A 606 25.71 7.37 -15.14
C ARG A 606 25.15 6.66 -13.92
N ARG A 607 24.97 7.40 -12.82
CA ARG A 607 24.48 6.87 -11.54
C ARG A 607 24.01 7.99 -10.62
N SER A 608 23.17 7.67 -9.64
CA SER A 608 22.94 8.56 -8.50
C SER A 608 23.81 8.18 -7.31
N VAL A 609 24.24 9.18 -6.54
CA VAL A 609 25.00 9.03 -5.31
C VAL A 609 24.16 9.57 -4.16
N MET A 610 24.01 8.79 -3.09
CA MET A 610 23.25 9.19 -1.92
C MET A 610 24.21 9.74 -0.85
N LEU A 611 24.12 11.05 -0.58
CA LEU A 611 24.96 11.76 0.39
C LEU A 611 24.12 12.27 1.57
N ALA A 612 24.75 12.63 2.69
CA ALA A 612 24.07 13.25 3.84
C ALA A 612 23.34 14.53 3.41
N SER A 613 23.97 15.31 2.52
CA SER A 613 23.39 16.54 1.94
C SER A 613 22.29 16.32 0.89
N GLY A 614 21.87 15.08 0.64
CA GLY A 614 20.85 14.73 -0.36
C GLY A 614 21.40 13.92 -1.53
N ARG A 615 20.52 13.62 -2.51
CA ARG A 615 20.85 12.77 -3.65
C ARG A 615 21.45 13.61 -4.77
N TYR A 616 22.53 13.12 -5.37
CA TYR A 616 23.21 13.75 -6.51
C TYR A 616 23.24 12.80 -7.70
N ALA A 617 23.18 13.37 -8.91
CA ALA A 617 23.38 12.69 -10.16
C ALA A 617 24.83 12.89 -10.62
N MET A 618 25.49 11.81 -11.02
CA MET A 618 26.79 11.83 -11.68
C MET A 618 26.57 11.99 -13.19
N LEU A 619 26.96 13.14 -13.72
CA LEU A 619 26.98 13.41 -15.16
C LEU A 619 28.40 13.25 -15.68
N ASP A 620 28.57 12.39 -16.68
CA ASP A 620 29.84 12.10 -17.36
C ASP A 620 29.85 12.81 -18.72
N ASP A 621 30.79 13.72 -18.93
CA ASP A 621 30.92 14.48 -20.19
C ASP A 621 31.94 13.88 -21.16
N GLY A 622 32.47 12.69 -20.85
CA GLY A 622 33.50 11.99 -21.63
C GLY A 622 34.93 12.41 -21.31
N MET A 623 35.14 13.53 -20.61
CA MET A 623 36.46 13.99 -20.14
C MET A 623 36.57 13.98 -18.62
N GLY A 624 35.45 13.99 -17.91
CA GLY A 624 35.37 13.93 -16.46
C GLY A 624 33.92 13.80 -16.02
N PHE A 625 33.68 13.97 -14.72
CA PHE A 625 32.33 13.90 -14.17
C PHE A 625 32.01 15.08 -13.25
N SER A 626 30.73 15.40 -13.16
CA SER A 626 30.18 16.38 -12.22
C SER A 626 29.07 15.79 -11.39
N LEU A 627 28.99 16.21 -10.13
CA LEU A 627 27.89 15.87 -9.23
C LEU A 627 26.87 17.02 -9.18
N VAL A 628 25.63 16.72 -9.55
CA VAL A 628 24.54 17.69 -9.66
C VAL A 628 23.36 17.26 -8.79
N PRO A 629 22.68 18.15 -8.04
CA PRO A 629 21.50 17.79 -7.25
C PRO A 629 20.44 17.03 -8.07
N TRP A 630 20.07 15.85 -7.59
CA TRP A 630 19.18 14.93 -8.29
C TRP A 630 17.70 15.33 -8.12
N ARG A 631 16.84 14.99 -9.10
CA ARG A 631 15.37 15.16 -9.02
C ARG A 631 14.64 13.91 -9.52
N PRO A 632 13.44 13.58 -9.01
CA PRO A 632 12.66 12.42 -9.44
C PRO A 632 12.44 12.30 -10.94
N VAL A 633 12.33 13.42 -11.64
CA VAL A 633 12.11 13.47 -13.09
C VAL A 633 13.23 12.84 -13.93
N ILE A 634 14.44 12.65 -13.35
CA ILE A 634 15.58 12.05 -14.05
C ILE A 634 15.82 10.57 -13.71
N GLU A 635 15.06 9.95 -12.80
CA GLU A 635 15.28 8.54 -12.40
C GLU A 635 15.32 7.59 -13.61
N GLN A 636 14.37 7.73 -14.54
CA GLN A 636 14.25 6.86 -15.72
C GLN A 636 15.18 7.25 -16.88
N ARG A 637 16.09 8.20 -16.67
CA ARG A 637 16.98 8.76 -17.71
C ARG A 637 18.40 8.22 -17.61
N LEU A 638 18.62 7.14 -16.86
CA LEU A 638 19.92 6.51 -16.74
C LEU A 638 20.48 6.17 -18.14
N GLY A 639 21.74 6.52 -18.38
CA GLY A 639 22.41 6.35 -19.67
C GLY A 639 22.05 7.39 -20.74
N GLN A 640 21.14 8.34 -20.47
CA GLN A 640 20.79 9.41 -21.41
C GLN A 640 21.64 10.66 -21.17
N GLN A 641 21.85 11.43 -22.25
CA GLN A 641 22.49 12.74 -22.17
C GLN A 641 21.51 13.76 -21.59
N LEU A 642 21.90 14.43 -20.51
CA LEU A 642 21.12 15.42 -19.80
C LEU A 642 21.90 16.71 -19.62
N ALA A 643 21.20 17.81 -19.40
CA ALA A 643 21.80 19.07 -18.95
C ALA A 643 21.05 19.61 -17.73
N ALA A 644 21.79 20.27 -16.84
CA ALA A 644 21.26 20.88 -15.64
C ALA A 644 22.00 22.17 -15.31
N THR A 645 21.28 23.13 -14.73
CA THR A 645 21.86 24.33 -14.15
C THR A 645 21.67 24.28 -12.63
N VAL A 646 22.77 24.36 -11.88
CA VAL A 646 22.75 24.32 -10.41
C VAL A 646 22.44 25.71 -9.86
N ARG A 647 21.52 25.83 -8.90
CA ARG A 647 21.21 27.08 -8.19
C ARG A 647 20.87 26.81 -6.73
N GLY A 648 21.58 27.45 -5.79
CA GLY A 648 21.22 27.50 -4.37
C GLY A 648 21.07 26.12 -3.71
N GLY A 649 21.83 25.12 -4.15
CA GLY A 649 21.74 23.73 -3.66
C GLY A 649 20.67 22.86 -4.34
N GLY A 650 19.92 23.39 -5.31
CA GLY A 650 19.04 22.64 -6.21
C GLY A 650 19.53 22.67 -7.66
N ALA A 651 18.81 21.98 -8.55
CA ALA A 651 19.10 21.99 -9.98
C ALA A 651 17.84 22.09 -10.84
N SER A 652 17.89 22.95 -11.86
CA SER A 652 16.91 22.96 -12.96
C SER A 652 17.41 22.05 -14.08
N TRP A 653 16.63 21.03 -14.41
CA TRP A 653 16.99 20.03 -15.43
C TRP A 653 16.34 20.36 -16.77
N GLU A 654 17.13 20.36 -17.84
CA GLU A 654 16.69 20.50 -19.22
C GLU A 654 16.41 19.11 -19.80
N ILE A 655 15.13 18.80 -20.04
CA ILE A 655 14.68 17.46 -20.46
C ILE A 655 13.90 17.62 -21.77
N GLY A 656 14.56 17.36 -22.91
CA GLY A 656 13.94 17.43 -24.24
C GLY A 656 14.87 16.93 -25.34
N PRO A 657 14.34 16.52 -26.51
CA PRO A 657 15.16 16.21 -27.67
C PRO A 657 15.97 17.45 -28.06
N GLN A 658 17.28 17.28 -28.26
CA GLN A 658 18.10 18.34 -28.84
C GLN A 658 17.46 18.74 -30.18
N ARG A 659 17.02 20.00 -30.29
CA ARG A 659 16.77 20.59 -31.60
C ARG A 659 18.10 20.56 -32.34
N GLY A 660 18.22 19.69 -33.33
CA GLY A 660 19.34 19.70 -34.26
C GLY A 660 19.47 21.09 -34.85
N LEU A 661 20.72 21.57 -34.91
CA LEU A 661 21.09 22.70 -35.74
C LEU A 661 20.57 22.44 -37.16
N SER A 662 19.58 23.22 -37.58
CA SER A 662 19.33 23.40 -39.01
C SER A 662 20.46 24.29 -39.52
N VAL A 663 21.45 23.67 -40.13
CA VAL A 663 22.34 24.38 -41.05
C VAL A 663 21.55 24.51 -42.35
N GLY A 664 21.37 25.75 -42.78
CA GLY A 664 20.73 26.11 -44.05
C GLY A 664 21.58 25.79 -45.26
#